data_AF-A0A1Q8AEL0-F1
#
_entry.id   AF-A0A1Q8AEL0-F1
#
_cell.length_a   1.000
_cell.length_b   1.000
_cell.length_c   1.000
_cell.angle_alpha   90.00
_cell.angle_beta   90.00
_cell.angle_gamma   90.00
#
_symmetry.space_group_name_H-M   'P 1'
#
loop_
_entity.id
_entity.type
_entity.pdbx_description
1 polymer ?
#
loop_
_entity_poly.entity_id
_entity_poly.type
_entity_poly.pdbx_seq_one_letter_code
_entity_poly.pdbx_strand_id
1 'polypeptide(L)'
;MGNAGFFQALLKRRWVVKGLRRRRLLNVAALIPLIGAAFAGFATNTQAAPSAASSATGACQLSSAQGQIQHVIFVQFDNTHFTRDNPNVPSDLEQMPNLLNFIKGNGVLLSNHHTPLISHTATDILTSFTGLYGDHMGVPVSNSFRYFNPDGTTNLGVSFAYWTDPVFDPSMPPNPTPDGTFNMLTAAGKNAPAPWVPYTRAGCDVGQVATANTVLENLATDIPTVFGAGSPQALAVSGDPGCQLSTPNCQSFSDFVGIGVHCALGSSLCSAANGARPDLLPDEPGGYSGYMGLFGHKYVAPLVSPTGPLADLNGNVIQDHRTPTSHIGFPGFDGMSASVSLSYVAAMQEHGIPITYAYISDAHDAHPSGPAYGPGQAGYVAALAAYNDAFGRFFKRLADDGINKSNTLFVFTADEGDHFAGGPPSPAGCNGVTTPCTYAKIGEINTNYAGLLATEQGVTTPFKVHSDDAPTVYITGNPTRTDPNTRSFERATSKLTALNPINGKSDTITTFLADPVEMKALHMITADPRRTPTFTLFADPNYFLFAGAPNCTSPCVTENPGFAWNHGDVQPEIVTTWLGMVGPGIEHRGVDRHTWSDHTDIRPTLMVLLGLKDDYVHDGRALTEEFSSRTRPAAIRNGKFTEVARIYKQINATVGPFGLATLKASTRAIESGSASSDSTYTDLENRLMSLTSDRDALAAQMISLLEGAEFNGHAISEHQAEQLVDEGHELLERASDLASPED
;
A
#
# COMPACT_ATOMS: atom_id res chain seq x y z
N MET A 1 -14.87 10.16 2.15
CA MET A 1 -14.21 10.90 3.28
C MET A 1 -12.81 10.31 3.44
N GLY A 2 -12.04 10.32 2.34
CA GLY A 2 -10.75 9.65 2.20
C GLY A 2 -9.68 10.31 3.07
N ASN A 3 -8.97 9.50 3.85
CA ASN A 3 -7.89 9.87 4.77
C ASN A 3 -8.14 10.92 5.88
N ALA A 4 -9.27 11.64 5.89
CA ALA A 4 -9.69 12.53 6.97
C ALA A 4 -10.99 12.11 7.68
N GLY A 5 -11.74 11.14 7.12
CA GLY A 5 -12.95 10.59 7.73
C GLY A 5 -12.70 9.62 8.89
N PHE A 6 -11.56 8.95 8.90
CA PHE A 6 -11.19 7.95 9.92
C PHE A 6 -11.11 8.55 11.34
N PHE A 7 -10.88 9.86 11.47
CA PHE A 7 -10.72 10.53 12.77
C PHE A 7 -12.01 11.06 13.42
N GLN A 8 -13.14 11.15 12.69
CA GLN A 8 -14.37 11.72 13.26
C GLN A 8 -15.28 10.70 13.99
N ALA A 9 -15.15 9.40 13.73
CA ALA A 9 -16.06 8.41 14.30
C ALA A 9 -15.79 8.05 15.79
N LEU A 10 -14.58 8.29 16.30
CA LEU A 10 -14.15 7.75 17.60
C LEU A 10 -14.33 8.66 18.83
N LEU A 11 -14.73 9.95 18.69
CA LEU A 11 -14.63 10.91 19.81
C LEU A 11 -15.92 11.58 20.32
N LYS A 12 -17.11 11.18 19.85
CA LYS A 12 -18.36 11.59 20.53
C LYS A 12 -18.61 10.75 21.79
N ARG A 13 -17.92 11.04 22.91
CA ARG A 13 -18.40 10.96 24.31
C ARG A 13 -17.26 11.20 25.31
N ARG A 14 -17.05 12.44 25.74
CA ARG A 14 -16.22 12.76 26.93
C ARG A 14 -17.12 12.83 28.17
N TRP A 15 -16.83 12.00 29.18
CA TRP A 15 -17.27 12.22 30.56
C TRP A 15 -16.17 12.92 31.36
N VAL A 16 -16.59 13.89 32.17
CA VAL A 16 -15.76 14.75 33.03
C VAL A 16 -15.47 14.04 34.36
N VAL A 17 -14.19 13.89 34.75
CA VAL A 17 -13.81 13.70 36.16
C VAL A 17 -12.61 14.57 36.49
N LYS A 18 -12.79 15.49 37.45
CA LYS A 18 -11.77 16.38 38.03
C LYS A 18 -10.83 15.59 38.93
N GLY A 19 -9.53 15.86 38.81
CA GLY A 19 -8.47 15.11 39.50
C GLY A 19 -8.13 15.56 40.93
N LEU A 20 -7.02 15.03 41.45
CA LEU A 20 -6.27 15.58 42.58
C LEU A 20 -4.77 15.20 42.49
N ARG A 21 -3.92 16.14 42.93
CA ARG A 21 -2.45 16.20 42.89
C ARG A 21 -1.74 15.26 43.90
N ARG A 22 -0.46 14.90 43.61
CA ARG A 22 0.76 15.04 44.47
C ARG A 22 2.01 14.48 43.73
N ARG A 23 3.01 15.31 43.37
CA ARG A 23 4.28 15.68 44.05
C ARG A 23 5.40 14.60 44.12
N ARG A 24 6.39 14.78 43.21
CA ARG A 24 7.88 14.63 43.27
C ARG A 24 8.55 13.78 44.36
N LEU A 25 9.58 13.00 43.97
CA LEU A 25 11.01 13.21 44.32
C LEU A 25 11.95 12.24 43.56
N LEU A 26 13.19 12.69 43.34
CA LEU A 26 14.31 12.09 42.59
C LEU A 26 15.15 11.09 43.42
N ASN A 27 15.86 10.15 42.77
CA ASN A 27 17.35 10.08 42.71
C ASN A 27 17.92 8.73 42.18
N VAL A 28 18.69 8.83 41.09
CA VAL A 28 20.03 8.28 40.76
C VAL A 28 20.57 7.04 41.52
N ALA A 29 21.01 5.99 40.78
CA ALA A 29 22.43 5.57 40.65
C ALA A 29 22.62 4.23 39.90
N ALA A 30 23.72 4.15 39.16
CA ALA A 30 24.14 3.14 38.19
C ALA A 30 24.83 1.89 38.79
N LEU A 31 24.98 0.82 37.98
CA LEU A 31 26.14 -0.09 37.96
C LEU A 31 26.11 -1.06 36.76
N ILE A 32 27.23 -1.12 36.02
CA ILE A 32 27.62 -2.14 35.02
C ILE A 32 28.51 -3.17 35.75
N PRO A 33 28.58 -4.44 35.30
CA PRO A 33 29.82 -4.89 34.63
C PRO A 33 29.61 -5.81 33.40
N LEU A 34 30.54 -5.68 32.45
CA LEU A 34 30.87 -6.63 31.38
C LEU A 34 31.39 -7.97 31.94
N ILE A 35 31.22 -9.06 31.18
CA ILE A 35 32.24 -10.05 30.77
C ILE A 35 31.62 -10.91 29.64
N GLY A 36 32.39 -11.16 28.57
CA GLY A 36 31.98 -11.96 27.42
C GLY A 36 32.83 -13.22 27.19
N ALA A 37 32.45 -13.99 26.17
CA ALA A 37 33.17 -15.02 25.38
C ALA A 37 32.17 -16.12 24.99
N ALA A 38 32.22 -16.85 23.87
CA ALA A 38 32.91 -16.81 22.58
C ALA A 38 32.37 -18.03 21.82
N PHE A 39 31.99 -17.91 20.56
CA PHE A 39 31.96 -19.06 19.63
C PHE A 39 32.36 -18.59 18.23
N ALA A 40 33.46 -19.15 17.75
CA ALA A 40 34.00 -18.96 16.41
C ALA A 40 33.47 -20.07 15.48
N GLY A 41 33.01 -19.69 14.30
CA GLY A 41 32.61 -20.59 13.22
C GLY A 41 32.91 -19.93 11.87
N PHE A 42 33.84 -20.54 11.15
CA PHE A 42 34.48 -20.17 9.88
C PHE A 42 33.60 -19.47 8.82
N ALA A 43 34.00 -18.24 8.44
CA ALA A 43 33.58 -17.59 7.20
C ALA A 43 34.76 -17.58 6.21
N THR A 44 34.55 -18.16 5.03
CA THR A 44 35.49 -18.11 3.91
C THR A 44 35.40 -16.75 3.23
N ASN A 45 36.45 -15.94 3.38
CA ASN A 45 36.64 -14.67 2.68
C ASN A 45 36.82 -14.93 1.17
N THR A 46 35.81 -14.57 0.37
CA THR A 46 36.01 -14.18 -1.03
C THR A 46 36.01 -12.66 -1.07
N GLN A 47 37.20 -12.05 -1.15
CA GLN A 47 37.33 -10.62 -1.43
C GLN A 47 36.91 -10.38 -2.87
N ALA A 48 35.67 -9.92 -3.08
CA ALA A 48 35.29 -9.25 -4.31
C ALA A 48 36.08 -7.94 -4.40
N ALA A 49 36.79 -7.75 -5.51
CA ALA A 49 37.52 -6.52 -5.78
C ALA A 49 36.53 -5.34 -5.83
N PRO A 50 36.90 -4.15 -5.31
CA PRO A 50 36.06 -2.97 -5.40
C PRO A 50 35.90 -2.58 -6.87
N SER A 51 34.67 -2.68 -7.38
CA SER A 51 34.31 -2.09 -8.67
C SER A 51 34.54 -0.58 -8.57
N ALA A 52 35.35 -0.06 -9.50
CA ALA A 52 35.77 1.32 -9.53
C ALA A 52 34.56 2.27 -9.47
N ALA A 53 34.53 3.14 -8.46
CA ALA A 53 33.65 4.29 -8.44
C ALA A 53 33.94 5.15 -9.69
N SER A 54 32.99 5.20 -10.62
CA SER A 54 33.05 6.15 -11.72
C SER A 54 32.91 7.56 -11.15
N SER A 55 33.88 8.39 -11.47
CA SER A 55 34.00 9.80 -11.13
C SER A 55 32.71 10.61 -11.32
N ALA A 56 32.41 11.44 -10.33
CA ALA A 56 31.37 12.46 -10.34
C ALA A 56 31.43 13.38 -11.58
N THR A 57 30.42 13.25 -12.44
CA THR A 57 29.88 14.30 -13.30
C THR A 57 28.35 14.20 -13.17
N GLY A 58 27.74 15.11 -12.42
CA GLY A 58 26.38 15.02 -11.86
C GLY A 58 25.22 15.12 -12.87
N ALA A 59 25.06 14.11 -13.71
CA ALA A 59 23.85 13.89 -14.51
C ALA A 59 23.26 12.51 -14.17
N CYS A 60 21.93 12.39 -14.18
CA CYS A 60 21.21 11.12 -14.00
C CYS A 60 21.62 10.10 -15.08
N GLN A 61 22.09 8.92 -14.66
CA GLN A 61 22.58 7.87 -15.54
C GLN A 61 21.77 6.58 -15.38
N LEU A 62 20.68 6.50 -16.15
CA LEU A 62 19.93 5.26 -16.31
C LEU A 62 20.64 4.39 -17.33
N SER A 63 21.06 3.19 -16.95
CA SER A 63 21.70 2.21 -17.83
C SER A 63 20.68 1.44 -18.68
N SER A 64 19.62 2.13 -19.10
CA SER A 64 18.54 1.55 -19.89
C SER A 64 19.08 0.98 -21.20
N ALA A 65 18.42 -0.06 -21.71
CA ALA A 65 18.79 -0.62 -23.00
C ALA A 65 18.74 0.47 -24.10
N GLN A 66 19.86 0.68 -24.79
CA GLN A 66 20.06 1.75 -25.79
C GLN A 66 20.10 3.19 -25.23
N GLY A 67 20.09 3.38 -23.91
CA GLY A 67 20.21 4.70 -23.26
C GLY A 67 19.04 5.64 -23.58
N GLN A 68 17.87 5.08 -23.92
CA GLN A 68 16.72 5.86 -24.38
C GLN A 68 15.90 6.44 -23.21
N ILE A 69 15.82 5.73 -22.09
CA ILE A 69 15.05 6.20 -20.93
C ILE A 69 15.88 7.25 -20.20
N GLN A 70 15.31 8.46 -20.12
CA GLN A 70 15.86 9.62 -19.41
C GLN A 70 14.97 10.02 -18.22
N HIS A 71 13.67 9.69 -18.31
CA HIS A 71 12.66 10.04 -17.31
C HIS A 71 11.87 8.80 -16.89
N VAL A 72 11.41 8.81 -15.64
CA VAL A 72 10.42 7.86 -15.12
C VAL A 72 9.28 8.63 -14.51
N ILE A 73 8.06 8.32 -14.94
CA ILE A 73 6.83 8.89 -14.41
C ILE A 73 5.95 7.73 -13.96
N PHE A 74 5.85 7.55 -12.65
CA PHE A 74 4.98 6.56 -12.02
C PHE A 74 3.77 7.28 -11.44
N VAL A 75 2.56 6.83 -11.79
CA VAL A 75 1.32 7.35 -11.23
C VAL A 75 0.49 6.18 -10.71
N GLN A 76 0.22 6.19 -9.41
CA GLN A 76 -0.72 5.28 -8.76
C GLN A 76 -2.00 6.04 -8.45
N PHE A 77 -3.14 5.49 -8.81
CA PHE A 77 -4.44 6.01 -8.44
C PHE A 77 -4.96 5.33 -7.18
N ASP A 78 -5.80 6.04 -6.43
CA ASP A 78 -6.74 5.45 -5.47
C ASP A 78 -7.93 4.84 -6.23
N ASN A 79 -8.22 3.57 -5.99
CA ASN A 79 -9.46 2.87 -6.36
C ASN A 79 -9.93 3.02 -7.82
N THR A 80 -9.03 3.23 -8.78
CA THR A 80 -9.43 3.52 -10.18
C THR A 80 -9.64 2.24 -10.99
N HIS A 81 -10.82 2.05 -11.57
CA HIS A 81 -11.19 0.79 -12.20
C HIS A 81 -10.98 0.75 -13.72
N PHE A 82 -10.42 -0.35 -14.22
CA PHE A 82 -10.51 -0.72 -15.64
C PHE A 82 -11.73 -1.60 -15.94
N THR A 83 -12.13 -2.45 -15.00
CA THR A 83 -13.36 -3.24 -15.07
C THR A 83 -14.58 -2.34 -14.80
N ARG A 84 -15.75 -2.72 -15.32
CA ARG A 84 -16.99 -1.95 -15.13
C ARG A 84 -17.74 -2.44 -13.91
N ASP A 85 -17.98 -1.57 -12.93
CA ASP A 85 -18.79 -1.87 -11.73
C ASP A 85 -20.26 -2.09 -12.07
N ASN A 86 -20.74 -1.33 -13.07
CA ASN A 86 -22.04 -1.52 -13.69
C ASN A 86 -21.82 -1.83 -15.17
N PRO A 87 -22.27 -2.98 -15.70
CA PRO A 87 -22.05 -3.36 -17.09
C PRO A 87 -22.50 -2.32 -18.14
N ASN A 88 -23.48 -1.48 -17.80
CA ASN A 88 -24.01 -0.43 -18.68
C ASN A 88 -23.24 0.90 -18.61
N VAL A 89 -22.41 1.11 -17.58
CA VAL A 89 -21.61 2.33 -17.39
C VAL A 89 -20.17 2.03 -17.82
N PRO A 90 -19.51 2.89 -18.61
CA PRO A 90 -18.09 2.70 -18.91
C PRO A 90 -17.24 2.74 -17.64
N SER A 91 -16.13 2.01 -17.58
CA SER A 91 -15.22 2.03 -16.43
C SER A 91 -14.49 3.38 -16.31
N ASP A 92 -13.78 3.61 -15.21
CA ASP A 92 -13.04 4.85 -14.98
C ASP A 92 -12.08 5.16 -16.12
N LEU A 93 -11.26 4.17 -16.51
CA LEU A 93 -10.34 4.33 -17.63
C LEU A 93 -11.05 4.55 -18.97
N GLU A 94 -12.21 3.93 -19.21
CA GLU A 94 -12.99 4.18 -20.44
C GLU A 94 -13.54 5.61 -20.49
N GLN A 95 -13.80 6.22 -19.33
CA GLN A 95 -14.19 7.62 -19.19
C GLN A 95 -12.98 8.59 -19.17
N MET A 96 -11.75 8.07 -19.11
CA MET A 96 -10.49 8.80 -19.26
C MET A 96 -9.73 8.47 -20.56
N PRO A 97 -10.32 8.73 -21.75
CA PRO A 97 -9.73 8.34 -23.03
C PRO A 97 -8.34 8.95 -23.31
N ASN A 98 -7.97 10.10 -22.75
CA ASN A 98 -6.62 10.65 -22.90
C ASN A 98 -5.56 9.71 -22.32
N LEU A 99 -5.81 9.15 -21.13
CA LEU A 99 -4.93 8.17 -20.50
C LEU A 99 -5.04 6.80 -21.18
N LEU A 100 -6.26 6.27 -21.32
CA LEU A 100 -6.47 4.92 -21.84
C LEU A 100 -5.94 4.76 -23.28
N ASN A 101 -6.16 5.75 -24.15
CA ASN A 101 -5.63 5.72 -25.51
C ASN A 101 -4.12 5.95 -25.54
N PHE A 102 -3.57 6.74 -24.60
CA PHE A 102 -2.13 6.88 -24.47
C PHE A 102 -1.47 5.54 -24.13
N ILE A 103 -2.01 4.78 -23.17
CA ILE A 103 -1.49 3.46 -22.81
C ILE A 103 -1.64 2.49 -23.99
N LYS A 104 -2.88 2.27 -24.45
CA LYS A 104 -3.17 1.28 -25.51
C LYS A 104 -2.52 1.61 -26.85
N GLY A 105 -2.30 2.88 -27.14
CA GLY A 105 -1.70 3.35 -28.38
C GLY A 105 -0.18 3.32 -28.40
N ASN A 106 0.48 3.18 -27.24
CA ASN A 106 1.93 3.37 -27.11
C ASN A 106 2.66 2.31 -26.28
N GLY A 107 1.95 1.39 -25.63
CA GLY A 107 2.55 0.35 -24.79
C GLY A 107 1.57 -0.78 -24.51
N VAL A 108 1.46 -1.18 -23.25
CA VAL A 108 0.60 -2.27 -22.81
C VAL A 108 -0.22 -1.88 -21.59
N LEU A 109 -1.47 -2.33 -21.55
CA LEU A 109 -2.36 -2.33 -20.39
C LEU A 109 -2.61 -3.78 -20.00
N LEU A 110 -2.03 -4.24 -18.89
CA LEU A 110 -2.34 -5.53 -18.27
C LEU A 110 -3.65 -5.39 -17.50
N SER A 111 -4.65 -6.19 -17.83
CA SER A 111 -5.94 -6.21 -17.11
C SER A 111 -6.10 -7.39 -16.16
N ASN A 112 -5.02 -8.13 -15.94
CA ASN A 112 -4.94 -9.30 -15.06
C ASN A 112 -3.80 -9.06 -14.05
N HIS A 113 -3.86 -7.88 -13.44
CA HIS A 113 -2.92 -7.39 -12.44
C HIS A 113 -3.62 -7.39 -11.09
N HIS A 114 -2.90 -7.74 -10.02
CA HIS A 114 -3.53 -7.94 -8.71
C HIS A 114 -2.81 -7.20 -7.60
N THR A 115 -3.53 -7.00 -6.51
CA THR A 115 -3.06 -6.38 -5.26
C THR A 115 -2.46 -7.42 -4.31
N PRO A 116 -1.67 -7.00 -3.30
CA PRO A 116 -1.42 -7.82 -2.12
C PRO A 116 -2.69 -7.90 -1.23
N LEU A 117 -2.62 -8.67 -0.15
CA LEU A 117 -3.65 -8.71 0.90
C LEU A 117 -3.09 -8.21 2.23
N ILE A 118 -3.84 -7.48 3.05
CA ILE A 118 -5.17 -6.89 2.78
C ILE A 118 -4.96 -5.71 1.81
N SER A 119 -5.77 -5.62 0.75
CA SER A 119 -5.61 -4.55 -0.24
C SER A 119 -5.93 -3.22 0.41
N HIS A 120 -4.98 -2.30 0.50
CA HIS A 120 -5.22 -0.95 1.02
C HIS A 120 -4.17 0.00 0.49
N THR A 121 -4.57 1.24 0.20
CA THR A 121 -3.70 2.35 -0.26
C THR A 121 -2.24 2.28 0.24
N ALA A 122 -2.00 2.22 1.55
CA ALA A 122 -0.65 2.19 2.11
C ALA A 122 0.12 0.92 1.72
N THR A 123 -0.44 -0.26 2.01
CA THR A 123 0.21 -1.55 1.72
C THR A 123 0.49 -1.68 0.23
N ASP A 124 -0.47 -1.31 -0.61
CA ASP A 124 -0.48 -1.58 -2.04
C ASP A 124 0.47 -0.66 -2.81
N ILE A 125 0.53 0.62 -2.44
CA ILE A 125 1.54 1.57 -2.95
C ILE A 125 2.93 1.11 -2.54
N LEU A 126 3.13 0.75 -1.28
CA LEU A 126 4.44 0.30 -0.79
C LEU A 126 4.88 -0.99 -1.49
N THR A 127 3.98 -1.95 -1.71
CA THR A 127 4.26 -3.17 -2.48
C THR A 127 4.61 -2.85 -3.92
N SER A 128 3.92 -1.90 -4.56
CA SER A 128 4.23 -1.45 -5.93
C SER A 128 5.62 -0.82 -6.04
N PHE A 129 6.04 -0.08 -5.00
CA PHE A 129 7.28 0.69 -5.02
C PHE A 129 8.50 -0.12 -4.61
N THR A 130 8.32 -1.02 -3.65
CA THR A 130 9.39 -1.88 -3.13
C THR A 130 9.48 -3.20 -3.87
N GLY A 131 8.39 -3.69 -4.47
CA GLY A 131 8.34 -5.07 -4.94
C GLY A 131 8.30 -6.10 -3.81
N LEU A 132 7.95 -5.71 -2.58
CA LEU A 132 7.88 -6.56 -1.39
C LEU A 132 6.44 -6.67 -0.86
N TYR A 133 6.09 -7.82 -0.30
CA TYR A 133 4.88 -7.95 0.50
C TYR A 133 5.06 -7.37 1.91
N GLY A 134 3.94 -7.23 2.61
CA GLY A 134 3.86 -6.53 3.89
C GLY A 134 4.68 -7.15 5.03
N ASP A 135 4.88 -8.45 5.02
CA ASP A 135 5.75 -9.17 5.97
C ASP A 135 7.24 -8.79 5.83
N HIS A 136 7.70 -8.51 4.61
CA HIS A 136 9.09 -8.18 4.30
C HIS A 136 9.39 -6.67 4.41
N MET A 137 8.39 -5.80 4.31
CA MET A 137 8.53 -4.35 4.44
C MET A 137 7.95 -3.74 5.73
N GLY A 138 7.19 -4.50 6.52
CA GLY A 138 6.77 -4.14 7.88
C GLY A 138 5.38 -3.51 8.00
N VAL A 139 4.68 -3.32 6.88
CA VAL A 139 3.28 -2.86 6.80
C VAL A 139 2.43 -4.04 6.30
N PRO A 140 1.90 -4.89 7.20
CA PRO A 140 1.46 -6.25 6.82
C PRO A 140 0.02 -6.38 6.34
N VAL A 141 -0.84 -5.39 6.64
CA VAL A 141 -2.28 -5.58 6.54
C VAL A 141 -2.93 -4.38 5.86
N SER A 142 -3.02 -3.20 6.46
CA SER A 142 -3.85 -2.11 5.91
C SER A 142 -3.20 -0.73 6.11
N ASN A 143 -3.92 0.33 5.74
CA ASN A 143 -3.70 1.73 6.09
C ASN A 143 -3.47 1.98 7.60
N SER A 144 -3.95 1.08 8.44
CA SER A 144 -3.54 1.00 9.85
C SER A 144 -3.59 -0.43 10.37
N PHE A 145 -2.98 -0.64 11.53
CA PHE A 145 -2.97 -1.91 12.24
C PHE A 145 -3.07 -1.66 13.74
N ARG A 146 -3.14 -2.73 14.54
CA ARG A 146 -2.92 -2.62 15.98
C ARG A 146 -1.68 -3.40 16.38
N TYR A 147 -1.15 -3.06 17.54
CA TYR A 147 -0.08 -3.85 18.13
C TYR A 147 -0.33 -4.11 19.61
N PHE A 148 0.06 -5.30 20.07
CA PHE A 148 -0.09 -5.73 21.45
C PHE A 148 0.91 -5.03 22.38
N ASN A 149 0.37 -4.54 23.50
CA ASN A 149 1.12 -4.06 24.64
C ASN A 149 1.48 -5.24 25.57
N PRO A 150 2.50 -5.11 26.44
CA PRO A 150 2.86 -6.16 27.40
C PRO A 150 1.75 -6.56 28.38
N ASP A 151 0.74 -5.71 28.58
CA ASP A 151 -0.43 -5.99 29.43
C ASP A 151 -1.58 -6.70 28.69
N GLY A 152 -1.38 -7.03 27.41
CA GLY A 152 -2.37 -7.69 26.56
C GLY A 152 -3.41 -6.75 25.94
N THR A 153 -3.37 -5.44 26.22
CA THR A 153 -4.16 -4.45 25.49
C THR A 153 -3.51 -4.14 24.13
N THR A 154 -4.14 -3.31 23.30
CA THR A 154 -3.57 -2.89 22.02
C THR A 154 -3.65 -1.39 21.79
N ASN A 155 -2.62 -0.83 21.18
CA ASN A 155 -2.59 0.53 20.65
C ASN A 155 -2.81 0.53 19.13
N LEU A 156 -3.09 1.70 18.57
CA LEU A 156 -3.22 1.89 17.12
C LEU A 156 -1.82 2.12 16.54
N GLY A 157 -1.54 1.55 15.37
CA GLY A 157 -0.43 1.96 14.51
C GLY A 157 -1.01 2.38 13.16
N VAL A 158 -0.57 3.51 12.62
CA VAL A 158 -0.95 3.98 11.28
C VAL A 158 0.22 3.75 10.35
N SER A 159 -0.07 3.23 9.15
CA SER A 159 0.95 2.87 8.17
C SER A 159 1.54 4.09 7.48
N PHE A 160 0.81 5.22 7.45
CA PHE A 160 1.25 6.51 6.93
C PHE A 160 2.18 7.27 7.91
N ALA A 161 3.47 7.07 7.74
CA ALA A 161 4.55 7.73 8.47
C ALA A 161 5.81 7.75 7.58
N TYR A 162 6.71 8.72 7.78
CA TYR A 162 7.92 8.79 6.95
C TYR A 162 8.74 7.48 6.99
N TRP A 163 9.49 7.17 5.94
CA TRP A 163 10.18 5.89 5.77
C TRP A 163 11.00 5.41 6.97
N THR A 164 11.60 6.35 7.70
CA THR A 164 12.45 6.08 8.86
C THR A 164 11.79 6.41 10.19
N ASP A 165 10.50 6.71 10.18
CA ASP A 165 9.73 6.96 11.38
C ASP A 165 9.52 5.69 12.20
N PRO A 166 9.38 5.85 13.54
CA PRO A 166 8.81 4.80 14.35
C PRO A 166 7.32 4.62 14.02
N VAL A 167 6.69 3.56 14.56
CA VAL A 167 5.23 3.38 14.47
C VAL A 167 4.49 4.62 15.00
N PHE A 168 3.60 5.18 14.18
CA PHE A 168 2.81 6.35 14.52
C PHE A 168 1.44 5.97 15.10
N ASP A 169 1.13 6.45 16.31
CA ASP A 169 -0.23 6.39 16.90
C ASP A 169 -0.79 7.81 17.06
N PRO A 170 -1.75 8.24 16.21
CA PRO A 170 -2.32 9.58 16.27
C PRO A 170 -3.23 9.82 17.49
N SER A 171 -3.62 8.76 18.20
CA SER A 171 -4.44 8.85 19.41
C SER A 171 -3.60 9.08 20.68
N MET A 172 -2.27 8.94 20.55
CA MET A 172 -1.32 9.04 21.66
C MET A 172 -0.44 10.30 21.52
N PRO A 173 0.12 10.81 22.64
CA PRO A 173 1.14 11.86 22.56
C PRO A 173 2.37 11.34 21.78
N PRO A 174 2.94 12.14 20.86
CA PRO A 174 4.05 11.69 20.00
C PRO A 174 5.39 11.54 20.74
N ASN A 175 5.47 11.94 22.02
CA ASN A 175 6.69 11.82 22.80
C ASN A 175 6.39 11.44 24.27
N PRO A 176 6.82 10.26 24.75
CA PRO A 176 7.51 9.21 23.98
C PRO A 176 6.56 8.45 23.05
N THR A 177 7.01 8.09 21.85
CA THR A 177 6.29 7.12 21.00
C THR A 177 6.16 5.80 21.77
N PRO A 178 4.95 5.24 21.95
CA PRO A 178 4.80 4.03 22.74
C PRO A 178 5.50 2.80 22.12
N ASP A 179 5.66 2.80 20.79
CA ASP A 179 6.42 1.81 20.03
C ASP A 179 7.53 2.52 19.25
N GLY A 180 8.78 2.25 19.62
CA GLY A 180 9.96 2.85 18.99
C GLY A 180 10.52 2.05 17.81
N THR A 181 9.88 0.96 17.41
CA THR A 181 10.29 0.20 16.21
C THR A 181 9.93 0.97 14.94
N PHE A 182 10.73 0.82 13.89
CA PHE A 182 10.45 1.45 12.60
C PHE A 182 9.10 1.02 12.06
N ASN A 183 8.35 1.95 11.46
CA ASN A 183 7.15 1.59 10.72
C ASN A 183 7.50 0.62 9.58
N MET A 184 8.44 1.05 8.73
CA MET A 184 9.07 0.21 7.69
C MET A 184 10.11 -0.73 8.30
N LEU A 185 9.76 -2.00 8.46
CA LEU A 185 10.49 -2.98 9.25
C LEU A 185 10.74 -4.27 8.46
N THR A 186 12.02 -4.56 8.22
CA THR A 186 12.45 -5.81 7.57
C THR A 186 12.29 -7.03 8.50
N ALA A 187 12.31 -8.23 7.90
CA ALA A 187 12.45 -9.51 8.60
C ALA A 187 13.62 -9.55 9.62
N ALA A 188 14.68 -8.77 9.40
CA ALA A 188 15.85 -8.67 10.28
C ALA A 188 15.69 -7.66 11.43
N GLY A 189 14.53 -7.01 11.56
CA GLY A 189 14.27 -5.99 12.58
C GLY A 189 14.99 -4.66 12.30
N LYS A 190 15.33 -4.39 11.04
CA LYS A 190 16.00 -3.17 10.56
C LYS A 190 15.05 -2.29 9.77
N ASN A 191 15.37 -0.99 9.64
CA ASN A 191 14.66 -0.13 8.71
C ASN A 191 14.74 -0.70 7.29
N ALA A 192 13.62 -0.71 6.56
CA ALA A 192 13.57 -1.23 5.19
C ALA A 192 14.47 -0.40 4.25
N PRO A 193 15.18 -1.02 3.29
CA PRO A 193 15.90 -0.29 2.26
C PRO A 193 14.93 0.55 1.42
N ALA A 194 15.32 1.77 1.07
CA ALA A 194 14.39 2.71 0.46
C ALA A 194 14.33 2.63 -1.08
N PRO A 195 13.13 2.71 -1.70
CA PRO A 195 12.98 2.48 -3.14
C PRO A 195 13.58 3.59 -4.02
N TRP A 196 13.95 4.74 -3.47
CA TRP A 196 14.63 5.81 -4.20
C TRP A 196 16.15 5.65 -4.28
N VAL A 197 16.72 4.70 -3.53
CA VAL A 197 18.17 4.54 -3.40
C VAL A 197 18.85 4.16 -4.72
N PRO A 198 18.34 3.20 -5.52
CA PRO A 198 18.96 2.88 -6.81
C PRO A 198 18.99 4.08 -7.77
N TYR A 199 17.97 4.93 -7.76
CA TYR A 199 17.90 6.13 -8.59
C TYR A 199 18.89 7.20 -8.16
N THR A 200 18.91 7.53 -6.86
CA THR A 200 19.79 8.57 -6.32
C THR A 200 21.27 8.18 -6.41
N ARG A 201 21.60 6.89 -6.27
CA ARG A 201 22.95 6.36 -6.54
C ARG A 201 23.32 6.42 -8.02
N ALA A 202 22.35 6.29 -8.91
CA ALA A 202 22.51 6.52 -10.35
C ALA A 202 22.59 8.01 -10.73
N GLY A 203 22.60 8.92 -9.75
CA GLY A 203 22.73 10.36 -10.00
C GLY A 203 21.41 11.07 -10.32
N CYS A 204 20.27 10.43 -10.08
CA CYS A 204 18.95 10.97 -10.38
C CYS A 204 18.25 11.51 -9.12
N ASP A 205 17.77 12.75 -9.17
CA ASP A 205 16.84 13.27 -8.16
C ASP A 205 15.46 12.62 -8.35
N VAL A 206 14.79 12.30 -7.23
CA VAL A 206 13.52 11.56 -7.19
C VAL A 206 12.45 12.39 -6.50
N GLY A 207 11.45 12.83 -7.26
CA GLY A 207 10.29 13.56 -6.77
C GLY A 207 9.17 12.63 -6.33
N GLN A 208 8.55 12.96 -5.19
CA GLN A 208 7.47 12.19 -4.57
C GLN A 208 6.28 13.12 -4.33
N VAL A 209 5.12 12.73 -4.83
CA VAL A 209 3.89 13.55 -4.82
C VAL A 209 2.76 12.72 -4.19
N ALA A 210 2.52 12.96 -2.91
CA ALA A 210 1.49 12.34 -2.08
C ALA A 210 1.58 10.82 -1.96
N THR A 211 2.79 10.28 -2.02
CA THR A 211 3.06 8.84 -2.07
C THR A 211 3.44 8.27 -0.71
N ALA A 212 2.86 7.12 -0.36
CA ALA A 212 3.00 6.48 0.95
C ALA A 212 4.47 6.35 1.41
N ASN A 213 4.75 6.80 2.64
CA ASN A 213 6.01 6.73 3.38
C ASN A 213 7.25 7.36 2.73
N THR A 214 7.17 7.88 1.50
CA THR A 214 8.27 8.56 0.81
C THR A 214 8.18 10.09 0.91
N VAL A 215 7.08 10.61 1.43
CA VAL A 215 6.90 12.01 1.84
C VAL A 215 6.65 12.06 3.35
N LEU A 216 6.65 13.26 3.95
CA LEU A 216 6.09 13.39 5.29
C LEU A 216 4.56 13.29 5.17
N GLU A 217 3.92 12.51 6.02
CA GLU A 217 2.51 12.14 6.01
C GLU A 217 1.78 12.65 7.26
N ASN A 218 2.53 12.92 8.33
CA ASN A 218 2.02 13.47 9.57
C ASN A 218 2.97 14.53 10.16
N LEU A 219 2.44 15.36 11.06
CA LEU A 219 3.22 16.41 11.73
C LEU A 219 3.83 15.94 13.06
N ALA A 220 3.44 14.76 13.54
CA ALA A 220 3.66 14.32 14.91
C ALA A 220 5.05 13.69 15.09
N THR A 221 5.37 12.73 14.23
CA THR A 221 6.61 11.95 14.27
C THR A 221 7.53 12.33 13.10
N ASP A 222 6.99 12.62 11.91
CA ASP A 222 7.85 12.85 10.74
C ASP A 222 8.69 14.13 10.87
N ILE A 223 8.07 15.21 11.37
CA ILE A 223 8.75 16.50 11.58
C ILE A 223 9.94 16.35 12.55
N PRO A 224 9.78 15.76 13.76
CA PRO A 224 10.91 15.52 14.62
C PRO A 224 11.90 14.49 14.08
N THR A 225 11.51 13.49 13.28
CA THR A 225 12.44 12.54 12.66
C THR A 225 13.33 13.23 11.62
N VAL A 226 12.75 14.00 10.69
CA VAL A 226 13.49 14.58 9.56
C VAL A 226 14.19 15.88 9.92
N PHE A 227 13.53 16.77 10.67
CA PHE A 227 14.08 18.08 11.01
C PHE A 227 14.70 18.14 12.41
N GLY A 228 14.34 17.22 13.31
CA GLY A 228 14.68 17.25 14.73
C GLY A 228 13.60 17.93 15.58
N ALA A 229 13.35 17.39 16.79
CA ALA A 229 12.29 17.84 17.70
C ALA A 229 12.41 19.31 18.20
N GLY A 230 13.60 19.91 18.08
CA GLY A 230 13.84 21.33 18.43
C GLY A 230 13.98 22.25 17.22
N SER A 231 13.67 21.78 16.02
CA SER A 231 13.85 22.52 14.77
C SER A 231 12.87 23.69 14.63
N PRO A 232 13.18 24.69 13.77
CA PRO A 232 12.23 25.72 13.40
C PRO A 232 10.91 25.16 12.84
N GLN A 233 10.95 24.02 12.14
CA GLN A 233 9.78 23.31 11.62
C GLN A 233 8.92 22.75 12.75
N ALA A 234 9.53 22.06 13.72
CA ALA A 234 8.83 21.57 14.90
C ALA A 234 8.21 22.72 15.72
N LEU A 235 8.93 23.84 15.84
CA LEU A 235 8.41 25.04 16.49
C LEU A 235 7.24 25.67 15.72
N ALA A 236 7.32 25.72 14.38
CA ALA A 236 6.24 26.20 13.54
C ALA A 236 4.96 25.37 13.73
N VAL A 237 5.06 24.04 13.66
CA VAL A 237 3.94 23.12 13.93
C VAL A 237 3.35 23.37 15.32
N SER A 238 4.19 23.46 16.36
CA SER A 238 3.72 23.67 17.74
C SER A 238 3.03 25.02 17.98
N GLY A 239 3.38 26.03 17.18
CA GLY A 239 2.87 27.39 17.26
C GLY A 239 1.68 27.68 16.36
N ASP A 240 1.33 26.75 15.47
CA ASP A 240 0.31 26.94 14.43
C ASP A 240 -1.10 26.55 14.94
N PRO A 241 -2.01 27.53 15.13
CA PRO A 241 -3.35 27.26 15.63
C PRO A 241 -4.14 26.38 14.66
N GLY A 242 -4.66 25.24 15.14
CA GLY A 242 -5.44 24.31 14.33
C GLY A 242 -4.69 23.08 13.84
N CYS A 243 -3.36 23.00 14.09
CA CYS A 243 -2.59 21.77 13.90
C CYS A 243 -2.86 20.75 15.01
N GLN A 244 -4.07 20.21 15.06
CA GLN A 244 -4.36 19.03 15.89
C GLN A 244 -3.93 17.78 15.13
N LEU A 245 -3.20 16.89 15.80
CA LEU A 245 -2.56 15.71 15.18
C LEU A 245 -3.53 14.79 14.43
N SER A 246 -4.80 14.74 14.84
CA SER A 246 -5.82 13.88 14.23
C SER A 246 -6.54 14.51 13.03
N THR A 247 -6.58 15.84 12.90
CA THR A 247 -7.28 16.53 11.80
C THR A 247 -6.63 17.90 11.56
N PRO A 248 -5.36 17.93 11.12
CA PRO A 248 -4.63 19.18 11.04
C PRO A 248 -5.27 20.06 9.95
N ASN A 249 -5.85 21.20 10.37
CA ASN A 249 -6.38 22.23 9.48
C ASN A 249 -5.57 23.51 9.73
N CYS A 250 -4.38 23.55 9.16
CA CYS A 250 -3.39 24.56 9.46
C CYS A 250 -2.33 24.65 8.36
N GLN A 251 -1.65 25.79 8.29
CA GLN A 251 -0.62 26.06 7.28
C GLN A 251 0.54 25.05 7.35
N SER A 252 0.93 24.62 8.55
CA SER A 252 2.06 23.69 8.71
C SER A 252 1.81 22.34 8.05
N PHE A 253 0.55 21.90 7.96
CA PHE A 253 0.21 20.69 7.21
C PHE A 253 0.44 20.88 5.70
N SER A 254 -0.13 21.95 5.13
CA SER A 254 0.07 22.29 3.71
C SER A 254 1.53 22.61 3.36
N ASP A 255 2.32 23.09 4.32
CA ASP A 255 3.74 23.40 4.14
C ASP A 255 4.63 22.15 4.08
N PHE A 256 4.40 21.17 4.97
CA PHE A 256 5.37 20.11 5.24
C PHE A 256 4.97 18.71 4.75
N VAL A 257 3.68 18.43 4.62
CA VAL A 257 3.17 17.09 4.29
C VAL A 257 3.03 16.93 2.78
N GLY A 258 3.14 15.69 2.31
CA GLY A 258 2.62 15.26 1.02
C GLY A 258 3.49 15.51 -0.20
N ILE A 259 4.60 16.24 -0.10
CA ILE A 259 5.51 16.51 -1.23
C ILE A 259 6.95 16.29 -0.78
N GLY A 260 7.77 15.65 -1.60
CA GLY A 260 9.18 15.40 -1.28
C GLY A 260 10.08 15.31 -2.51
N VAL A 261 11.38 15.53 -2.31
CA VAL A 261 12.42 15.22 -3.29
C VAL A 261 13.59 14.57 -2.56
N HIS A 262 13.93 13.34 -2.93
CA HIS A 262 15.15 12.65 -2.51
C HIS A 262 16.22 12.88 -3.56
N CYS A 263 17.31 13.57 -3.20
CA CYS A 263 18.29 13.98 -4.19
C CYS A 263 19.47 13.02 -4.30
N ALA A 264 19.99 12.93 -5.51
CA ALA A 264 21.29 12.36 -5.79
C ALA A 264 22.41 13.07 -5.02
N LEU A 265 23.50 12.33 -4.79
CA LEU A 265 24.64 12.84 -4.04
C LEU A 265 25.22 14.08 -4.74
N GLY A 266 25.27 15.20 -4.00
CA GLY A 266 25.81 16.46 -4.50
C GLY A 266 24.87 17.25 -5.42
N SER A 267 23.58 16.88 -5.53
CA SER A 267 22.60 17.68 -6.26
C SER A 267 22.53 19.11 -5.68
N SER A 268 22.65 20.10 -6.57
CA SER A 268 22.52 21.51 -6.19
C SER A 268 21.08 21.90 -5.82
N LEU A 269 20.09 21.13 -6.27
CA LEU A 269 18.69 21.30 -5.92
C LEU A 269 18.49 21.15 -4.41
N CYS A 270 19.01 20.05 -3.83
CA CYS A 270 18.98 19.79 -2.40
C CYS A 270 20.15 20.43 -1.65
N SER A 271 20.40 21.72 -1.85
CA SER A 271 21.36 22.47 -1.05
C SER A 271 20.76 22.88 0.31
N ALA A 272 21.62 23.07 1.32
CA ALA A 272 21.19 23.61 2.61
C ALA A 272 20.54 25.01 2.48
N ALA A 273 20.94 25.80 1.47
CA ALA A 273 20.36 27.11 1.17
C ALA A 273 18.89 27.01 0.71
N ASN A 274 18.53 25.89 0.08
CA ASN A 274 17.15 25.59 -0.34
C ASN A 274 16.33 24.91 0.77
N GLY A 275 16.89 24.77 1.98
CA GLY A 275 16.21 24.17 3.12
C GLY A 275 16.34 22.65 3.19
N ALA A 276 17.15 22.03 2.34
CA ALA A 276 17.35 20.58 2.35
C ALA A 276 17.88 20.06 3.70
N ARG A 277 17.56 18.81 4.01
CA ARG A 277 18.04 18.08 5.20
C ARG A 277 18.72 16.79 4.78
N PRO A 278 19.64 16.24 5.61
CA PRO A 278 20.14 14.90 5.39
C PRO A 278 18.98 13.93 5.21
N ASP A 279 18.99 13.19 4.10
CA ASP A 279 18.03 12.11 3.89
C ASP A 279 18.63 10.84 4.51
N LEU A 280 18.18 10.53 5.73
CA LEU A 280 18.82 9.52 6.56
C LEU A 280 18.14 8.17 6.38
N LEU A 281 18.92 7.17 5.97
CA LEU A 281 18.54 5.76 5.94
C LEU A 281 19.54 4.96 6.80
N PRO A 282 19.22 4.69 8.07
CA PRO A 282 20.19 4.23 9.07
C PRO A 282 20.71 2.80 8.81
N ASP A 283 19.90 1.95 8.19
CA ASP A 283 20.21 0.53 7.91
C ASP A 283 20.36 0.25 6.40
N GLU A 284 20.48 1.27 5.55
CA GLU A 284 20.59 1.10 4.09
C GLU A 284 21.82 0.23 3.72
N PRO A 285 21.64 -0.89 3.00
CA PRO A 285 22.75 -1.69 2.51
C PRO A 285 23.74 -0.84 1.69
N GLY A 286 25.05 -0.99 1.94
CA GLY A 286 26.06 -0.15 1.27
C GLY A 286 26.13 1.32 1.74
N GLY A 287 25.22 1.76 2.61
CA GLY A 287 25.18 3.08 3.22
C GLY A 287 24.53 4.16 2.35
N TYR A 288 24.10 5.24 3.01
CA TYR A 288 23.39 6.36 2.38
C TYR A 288 23.81 7.73 2.95
N SER A 289 25.09 7.87 3.29
CA SER A 289 25.62 9.12 3.89
C SER A 289 25.82 10.22 2.85
N GLY A 290 25.46 11.46 3.20
CA GLY A 290 25.67 12.65 2.37
C GLY A 290 24.55 12.95 1.36
N TYR A 291 23.58 12.05 1.23
CA TYR A 291 22.36 12.30 0.47
C TYR A 291 21.47 13.29 1.23
N MET A 292 20.74 14.10 0.47
CA MET A 292 19.94 15.21 0.99
C MET A 292 18.53 15.12 0.40
N GLY A 293 17.54 15.63 1.13
CA GLY A 293 16.16 15.68 0.69
C GLY A 293 15.51 17.03 0.98
N LEU A 294 14.48 17.37 0.18
CA LEU A 294 13.57 18.49 0.39
C LEU A 294 12.21 17.92 0.77
N PHE A 295 11.61 18.42 1.86
CA PHE A 295 10.41 17.82 2.44
C PHE A 295 9.31 18.87 2.64
N GLY A 296 8.22 18.73 1.90
CA GLY A 296 7.05 19.59 1.92
C GLY A 296 6.99 20.60 0.78
N HIS A 297 5.78 21.03 0.45
CA HIS A 297 5.51 22.08 -0.52
C HIS A 297 6.38 23.32 -0.26
N LYS A 298 6.57 23.68 1.01
CA LYS A 298 7.35 24.85 1.45
C LYS A 298 8.76 24.90 0.87
N TYR A 299 9.43 23.75 0.76
CA TYR A 299 10.81 23.68 0.27
C TYR A 299 10.92 23.24 -1.18
N VAL A 300 9.90 22.55 -1.72
CA VAL A 300 9.90 22.06 -3.10
C VAL A 300 9.33 23.08 -4.07
N ALA A 301 8.15 23.65 -3.79
CA ALA A 301 7.42 24.51 -4.74
C ALA A 301 8.22 25.74 -5.21
N PRO A 302 9.00 26.46 -4.36
CA PRO A 302 9.80 27.59 -4.82
C PRO A 302 10.88 27.23 -5.85
N LEU A 303 11.32 25.96 -5.90
CA LEU A 303 12.36 25.51 -6.82
C LEU A 303 11.79 25.07 -8.18
N VAL A 304 10.55 24.58 -8.19
CA VAL A 304 9.86 24.10 -9.41
C VAL A 304 8.81 25.08 -9.95
N SER A 305 8.58 26.19 -9.22
CA SER A 305 7.74 27.32 -9.62
C SER A 305 8.34 28.63 -9.09
N PRO A 306 9.49 29.08 -9.62
CA PRO A 306 10.24 30.21 -9.04
C PRO A 306 9.56 31.58 -9.22
N THR A 307 8.56 31.69 -10.10
CA THR A 307 7.88 32.95 -10.43
C THR A 307 6.60 33.20 -9.63
N GLY A 308 6.19 32.27 -8.77
CA GLY A 308 4.97 32.40 -7.97
C GLY A 308 4.51 31.07 -7.37
N PRO A 309 3.37 31.05 -6.66
CA PRO A 309 2.81 29.81 -6.13
C PRO A 309 2.59 28.79 -7.25
N LEU A 310 2.84 27.50 -6.97
CA LEU A 310 2.57 26.44 -7.92
C LEU A 310 1.06 26.37 -8.20
N ALA A 311 0.71 26.32 -9.48
CA ALA A 311 -0.67 26.17 -9.93
C ALA A 311 -0.95 24.73 -10.40
N ASP A 312 -2.20 24.29 -10.32
CA ASP A 312 -2.68 23.06 -10.93
C ASP A 312 -2.66 23.16 -12.47
N LEU A 313 -2.98 22.06 -13.16
CA LEU A 313 -3.06 22.04 -14.63
C LEU A 313 -4.19 22.90 -15.21
N ASN A 314 -5.07 23.45 -14.39
CA ASN A 314 -6.11 24.42 -14.79
C ASN A 314 -5.65 25.88 -14.60
N GLY A 315 -4.49 26.12 -13.98
CA GLY A 315 -3.98 27.45 -13.66
C GLY A 315 -4.45 28.02 -12.31
N ASN A 316 -5.09 27.21 -11.46
CA ASN A 316 -5.48 27.61 -10.11
C ASN A 316 -4.33 27.38 -9.13
N VAL A 317 -4.10 28.31 -8.20
CA VAL A 317 -3.11 28.11 -7.12
C VAL A 317 -3.49 26.89 -6.29
N ILE A 318 -2.53 25.99 -6.06
CA ILE A 318 -2.73 24.79 -5.24
C ILE A 318 -2.81 25.20 -3.77
N GLN A 319 -3.89 24.80 -3.10
CA GLN A 319 -4.17 25.12 -1.70
C GLN A 319 -5.15 24.11 -1.10
N ASP A 320 -5.17 23.96 0.23
CA ASP A 320 -6.21 23.18 0.89
C ASP A 320 -7.57 23.93 0.77
N HIS A 321 -8.58 23.33 0.16
CA HIS A 321 -9.87 23.99 -0.07
C HIS A 321 -10.74 23.99 1.20
N ARG A 322 -10.11 24.23 2.36
CA ARG A 322 -10.76 24.15 3.68
C ARG A 322 -11.46 25.44 4.06
N THR A 323 -12.50 25.28 4.87
CA THR A 323 -13.29 26.40 5.43
C THR A 323 -13.03 26.53 6.94
N PRO A 324 -12.93 27.75 7.51
CA PRO A 324 -13.12 29.07 6.86
C PRO A 324 -11.86 29.62 6.17
N THR A 325 -10.71 28.99 6.34
CA THR A 325 -9.41 29.44 5.82
C THR A 325 -8.81 28.36 4.95
N SER A 326 -8.36 28.75 3.75
CA SER A 326 -7.56 27.93 2.84
C SER A 326 -6.08 28.29 2.99
N HIS A 327 -5.22 27.30 2.85
CA HIS A 327 -3.76 27.40 3.01
C HIS A 327 -3.10 27.03 1.68
N ILE A 328 -2.30 27.94 1.13
CA ILE A 328 -1.49 27.65 -0.07
C ILE A 328 -0.50 26.54 0.29
N GLY A 329 -0.44 25.50 -0.54
CA GLY A 329 0.43 24.35 -0.32
C GLY A 329 -0.25 23.03 -0.63
N PHE A 330 0.27 21.95 -0.06
CA PHE A 330 -0.32 20.61 -0.20
C PHE A 330 -1.79 20.63 0.27
N PRO A 331 -2.75 20.20 -0.59
CA PRO A 331 -4.17 20.31 -0.29
C PRO A 331 -4.70 19.22 0.67
N GLY A 332 -3.85 18.26 1.04
CA GLY A 332 -4.25 16.99 1.66
C GLY A 332 -4.35 15.88 0.61
N PHE A 333 -4.21 14.63 1.04
CA PHE A 333 -4.26 13.45 0.17
C PHE A 333 -5.56 13.37 -0.64
N ASP A 334 -6.70 13.57 0.03
CA ASP A 334 -8.05 13.64 -0.59
C ASP A 334 -8.23 14.85 -1.54
N GLY A 335 -7.29 15.80 -1.54
CA GLY A 335 -7.26 16.94 -2.46
C GLY A 335 -6.38 16.72 -3.69
N MET A 336 -5.75 15.55 -3.82
CA MET A 336 -4.79 15.24 -4.88
C MET A 336 -5.48 14.76 -6.17
N SER A 337 -6.37 15.61 -6.70
CA SER A 337 -6.93 15.41 -8.04
C SER A 337 -5.84 15.26 -9.11
N ALA A 338 -6.18 14.64 -10.25
CA ALA A 338 -5.24 14.50 -11.37
C ALA A 338 -4.62 15.85 -11.81
N SER A 339 -5.38 16.95 -11.78
CA SER A 339 -4.84 18.28 -12.12
C SER A 339 -3.80 18.81 -11.15
N VAL A 340 -3.88 18.42 -9.87
CA VAL A 340 -2.92 18.81 -8.83
C VAL A 340 -1.68 17.93 -8.94
N SER A 341 -1.82 16.60 -8.83
CA SER A 341 -0.69 15.67 -8.80
C SER A 341 0.16 15.76 -10.07
N LEU A 342 -0.48 15.78 -11.24
CA LEU A 342 0.23 15.85 -12.51
C LEU A 342 0.90 17.22 -12.75
N SER A 343 0.44 18.29 -12.07
CA SER A 343 1.14 19.58 -12.13
C SER A 343 2.45 19.56 -11.35
N TYR A 344 2.48 18.94 -10.16
CA TYR A 344 3.74 18.71 -9.44
C TYR A 344 4.69 17.83 -10.25
N VAL A 345 4.20 16.72 -10.81
CA VAL A 345 5.00 15.82 -11.65
C VAL A 345 5.63 16.58 -12.81
N ALA A 346 4.83 17.32 -13.58
CA ALA A 346 5.35 18.09 -14.71
C ALA A 346 6.37 19.15 -14.25
N ALA A 347 6.05 19.92 -13.20
CA ALA A 347 6.96 20.94 -12.68
C ALA A 347 8.30 20.34 -12.20
N MET A 348 8.28 19.18 -11.54
CA MET A 348 9.48 18.47 -11.11
C MET A 348 10.32 18.01 -12.31
N GLN A 349 9.68 17.36 -13.28
CA GLN A 349 10.34 16.86 -14.50
C GLN A 349 11.00 17.99 -15.30
N GLU A 350 10.32 19.13 -15.44
CA GLU A 350 10.81 20.33 -16.12
C GLU A 350 12.00 21.00 -15.40
N HIS A 351 12.13 20.78 -14.09
CA HIS A 351 13.13 21.43 -13.24
C HIS A 351 14.23 20.45 -12.77
N GLY A 352 14.51 19.41 -13.56
CA GLY A 352 15.68 18.56 -13.38
C GLY A 352 15.51 17.43 -12.36
N ILE A 353 14.28 17.03 -12.06
CA ILE A 353 13.94 15.86 -11.24
C ILE A 353 13.38 14.77 -12.18
N PRO A 354 14.24 13.91 -12.76
CA PRO A 354 13.84 13.01 -13.86
C PRO A 354 13.00 11.81 -13.42
N ILE A 355 13.00 11.46 -12.14
CA ILE A 355 12.22 10.36 -11.59
C ILE A 355 11.11 10.95 -10.73
N THR A 356 9.85 10.71 -11.07
CA THR A 356 8.71 11.25 -10.32
C THR A 356 7.64 10.21 -10.10
N TYR A 357 7.20 10.09 -8.86
CA TYR A 357 6.17 9.18 -8.42
C TYR A 357 5.02 10.01 -7.84
N ALA A 358 3.79 9.68 -8.19
CA ALA A 358 2.62 10.44 -7.78
C ALA A 358 1.42 9.55 -7.44
N TYR A 359 0.68 9.97 -6.44
CA TYR A 359 -0.65 9.48 -6.11
C TYR A 359 -1.73 10.41 -6.69
N ILE A 360 -2.87 9.85 -7.12
CA ILE A 360 -4.07 10.59 -7.52
C ILE A 360 -5.25 10.04 -6.72
N SER A 361 -6.01 10.92 -6.06
CA SER A 361 -7.20 10.53 -5.28
C SER A 361 -8.29 9.93 -6.16
N ASP A 362 -9.20 9.17 -5.55
CA ASP A 362 -10.29 8.51 -6.25
C ASP A 362 -11.19 9.51 -7.01
N ALA A 363 -12.09 9.00 -7.85
CA ALA A 363 -13.12 9.81 -8.52
C ALA A 363 -14.53 9.48 -8.01
N HIS A 364 -14.61 8.58 -7.04
CA HIS A 364 -15.81 7.94 -6.55
C HIS A 364 -16.50 8.81 -5.49
N ASP A 365 -15.79 9.74 -4.87
CA ASP A 365 -16.30 10.70 -3.89
C ASP A 365 -16.40 12.14 -4.42
N ALA A 366 -17.31 12.93 -3.81
CA ALA A 366 -17.26 14.39 -3.93
C ALA A 366 -16.17 14.97 -3.02
N HIS A 367 -14.93 15.02 -3.49
CA HIS A 367 -13.80 15.54 -2.71
C HIS A 367 -13.96 17.03 -2.31
N PRO A 368 -13.51 17.42 -1.10
CA PRO A 368 -12.74 16.62 -0.14
C PRO A 368 -13.58 16.00 1.00
N SER A 369 -14.90 15.89 0.86
CA SER A 369 -15.77 15.58 2.00
C SER A 369 -16.90 14.59 1.74
N GLY A 370 -16.99 14.08 0.51
CA GLY A 370 -18.15 13.32 0.06
C GLY A 370 -19.38 14.20 -0.22
N PRO A 371 -20.54 13.59 -0.50
CA PRO A 371 -20.83 12.16 -0.37
C PRO A 371 -20.20 11.31 -1.49
N ALA A 372 -20.25 9.99 -1.30
CA ALA A 372 -19.92 9.01 -2.33
C ALA A 372 -20.89 9.05 -3.50
N TYR A 373 -20.38 8.75 -4.68
CA TYR A 373 -21.13 8.59 -5.90
C TYR A 373 -21.34 7.11 -6.24
N GLY A 374 -22.42 6.81 -6.94
CA GLY A 374 -22.61 5.49 -7.58
C GLY A 374 -22.19 5.51 -9.06
N PRO A 375 -21.89 4.35 -9.66
CA PRO A 375 -21.49 4.25 -11.06
C PRO A 375 -22.42 5.02 -12.02
N GLY A 376 -21.85 5.91 -12.82
CA GLY A 376 -22.61 6.70 -13.81
C GLY A 376 -23.47 7.82 -13.21
N GLN A 377 -23.34 8.13 -11.93
CA GLN A 377 -23.87 9.38 -11.39
C GLN A 377 -23.14 10.59 -11.99
N ALA A 378 -23.85 11.69 -12.17
CA ALA A 378 -23.33 12.87 -12.88
C ALA A 378 -22.07 13.47 -12.22
N GLY A 379 -21.95 13.41 -10.89
CA GLY A 379 -20.76 13.90 -10.17
C GLY A 379 -19.51 13.07 -10.47
N TYR A 380 -19.64 11.75 -10.41
CA TYR A 380 -18.57 10.80 -10.76
C TYR A 380 -18.13 10.95 -12.22
N VAL A 381 -19.08 10.98 -13.16
CA VAL A 381 -18.78 11.19 -14.59
C VAL A 381 -18.07 12.54 -14.82
N ALA A 382 -18.45 13.58 -14.08
CA ALA A 382 -17.78 14.89 -14.16
C ALA A 382 -16.36 14.87 -13.57
N ALA A 383 -16.13 14.14 -12.47
CA ALA A 383 -14.80 13.96 -11.88
C ALA A 383 -13.84 13.25 -12.85
N LEU A 384 -14.29 12.14 -13.46
CA LEU A 384 -13.51 11.41 -14.46
C LEU A 384 -13.27 12.24 -15.73
N ALA A 385 -14.25 13.06 -16.16
CA ALA A 385 -14.04 14.00 -17.26
C ALA A 385 -12.96 15.06 -16.92
N ALA A 386 -12.93 15.56 -15.68
CA ALA A 386 -11.90 16.48 -15.23
C ALA A 386 -10.51 15.80 -15.17
N TYR A 387 -10.44 14.54 -14.74
CA TYR A 387 -9.19 13.77 -14.75
C TYR A 387 -8.71 13.51 -16.17
N ASN A 388 -9.63 13.15 -17.07
CA ASN A 388 -9.34 13.01 -18.49
C ASN A 388 -8.73 14.28 -19.08
N ASP A 389 -9.33 15.45 -18.83
CA ASP A 389 -8.82 16.73 -19.30
C ASP A 389 -7.44 17.05 -18.71
N ALA A 390 -7.21 16.73 -17.44
CA ALA A 390 -5.91 16.88 -16.79
C ALA A 390 -4.84 16.04 -17.50
N PHE A 391 -5.10 14.76 -17.82
CA PHE A 391 -4.17 13.93 -18.60
C PHE A 391 -3.89 14.50 -19.99
N GLY A 392 -4.90 15.03 -20.67
CA GLY A 392 -4.73 15.70 -21.96
C GLY A 392 -3.78 16.89 -21.88
N ARG A 393 -3.94 17.75 -20.87
CA ARG A 393 -3.04 18.89 -20.62
C ARG A 393 -1.64 18.45 -20.18
N PHE A 394 -1.56 17.43 -19.33
CA PHE A 394 -0.30 16.88 -18.82
C PHE A 394 0.60 16.37 -19.95
N PHE A 395 0.08 15.48 -20.81
CA PHE A 395 0.86 14.94 -21.92
C PHE A 395 1.26 16.04 -22.92
N LYS A 396 0.38 17.02 -23.14
CA LYS A 396 0.72 18.18 -23.97
C LYS A 396 1.87 18.99 -23.35
N ARG A 397 1.78 19.32 -22.06
CA ARG A 397 2.80 20.09 -21.33
C ARG A 397 4.16 19.40 -21.38
N LEU A 398 4.23 18.13 -21.02
CA LEU A 398 5.47 17.34 -21.09
C LEU A 398 6.06 17.30 -22.52
N ALA A 399 5.21 17.11 -23.54
CA ALA A 399 5.66 17.06 -24.92
C ALA A 399 6.21 18.40 -25.42
N ASP A 400 5.68 19.53 -24.94
CA ASP A 400 6.19 20.87 -25.26
C ASP A 400 7.64 21.05 -24.75
N ASP A 401 8.04 20.32 -23.69
CA ASP A 401 9.41 20.26 -23.15
C ASP A 401 10.23 19.04 -23.64
N GLY A 402 9.70 18.28 -24.61
CA GLY A 402 10.38 17.13 -25.19
C GLY A 402 10.36 15.85 -24.33
N ILE A 403 9.62 15.85 -23.22
CA ILE A 403 9.40 14.68 -22.36
C ILE A 403 8.20 13.90 -22.90
N ASN A 404 8.44 12.71 -23.46
CA ASN A 404 7.38 11.92 -24.08
C ASN A 404 7.73 10.42 -24.12
N LYS A 405 6.85 9.61 -24.73
CA LYS A 405 7.01 8.15 -24.83
C LYS A 405 8.32 7.66 -25.46
N SER A 406 9.07 8.50 -26.19
CA SER A 406 10.35 8.11 -26.79
C SER A 406 11.53 8.18 -25.82
N ASN A 407 11.40 8.87 -24.70
CA ASN A 407 12.47 9.04 -23.70
C ASN A 407 12.02 8.86 -22.24
N THR A 408 10.74 8.54 -22.02
CA THR A 408 10.15 8.41 -20.69
C THR A 408 9.53 7.03 -20.53
N LEU A 409 9.82 6.38 -19.39
CA LEU A 409 9.08 5.22 -18.93
C LEU A 409 7.91 5.70 -18.06
N PHE A 410 6.71 5.55 -18.57
CA PHE A 410 5.47 5.81 -17.85
C PHE A 410 4.92 4.51 -17.27
N VAL A 411 4.50 4.58 -16.01
CA VAL A 411 3.83 3.50 -15.29
C VAL A 411 2.55 4.08 -14.68
N PHE A 412 1.43 3.44 -14.96
CA PHE A 412 0.11 3.82 -14.45
C PHE A 412 -0.54 2.58 -13.85
N THR A 413 -1.06 2.67 -12.63
CA THR A 413 -1.81 1.57 -11.99
C THR A 413 -2.76 2.17 -10.94
N ALA A 414 -3.68 1.38 -10.40
CA ALA A 414 -4.31 1.72 -9.12
C ALA A 414 -3.56 1.03 -7.96
N ASP A 415 -3.74 1.51 -6.74
CA ASP A 415 -3.41 0.77 -5.52
C ASP A 415 -4.34 -0.44 -5.36
N GLU A 416 -5.63 -0.25 -5.54
CA GLU A 416 -6.62 -1.32 -5.46
C GLU A 416 -7.85 -1.01 -6.32
N GLY A 417 -8.82 -1.92 -6.32
CA GLY A 417 -10.19 -1.63 -6.71
C GLY A 417 -11.12 -1.68 -5.50
N ASP A 418 -12.38 -1.37 -5.73
CA ASP A 418 -13.42 -1.24 -4.71
C ASP A 418 -14.71 -1.94 -5.11
N HIS A 419 -15.48 -2.32 -4.11
CA HIS A 419 -16.83 -2.81 -4.24
C HIS A 419 -17.86 -1.71 -3.94
N PHE A 420 -18.72 -1.42 -4.92
CA PHE A 420 -19.83 -0.50 -4.74
C PHE A 420 -20.97 -1.10 -3.90
N ALA A 421 -21.13 -0.62 -2.67
CA ALA A 421 -22.24 -0.90 -1.78
C ALA A 421 -23.45 0.00 -2.09
N GLY A 422 -24.33 -0.45 -2.99
CA GLY A 422 -25.52 0.32 -3.36
C GLY A 422 -26.67 -0.49 -3.95
N GLY A 423 -27.83 0.15 -4.05
CA GLY A 423 -29.03 -0.41 -4.66
C GLY A 423 -28.94 -0.44 -6.20
N PRO A 424 -29.98 -0.96 -6.89
CA PRO A 424 -30.02 -0.93 -8.34
C PRO A 424 -30.09 0.51 -8.88
N PRO A 425 -29.44 0.78 -10.02
CA PRO A 425 -29.45 2.11 -10.63
C PRO A 425 -30.81 2.46 -11.25
N SER A 426 -31.11 3.76 -11.30
CA SER A 426 -32.33 4.34 -11.90
C SER A 426 -32.02 5.53 -12.82
N PRO A 427 -32.71 5.68 -13.98
CA PRO A 427 -33.66 4.73 -14.55
C PRO A 427 -32.97 3.42 -14.96
N ALA A 428 -33.72 2.32 -15.04
CA ALA A 428 -33.17 1.04 -15.50
C ALA A 428 -32.53 1.19 -16.89
N GLY A 429 -31.30 0.70 -17.04
CA GLY A 429 -30.53 0.85 -18.29
C GLY A 429 -29.84 2.21 -18.46
N CYS A 430 -29.80 3.06 -17.43
CA CYS A 430 -28.91 4.22 -17.42
C CYS A 430 -27.45 3.78 -17.66
N ASN A 431 -26.66 4.69 -18.23
CA ASN A 431 -25.29 4.40 -18.67
C ASN A 431 -24.28 5.48 -18.26
N GLY A 432 -24.71 6.49 -17.51
CA GLY A 432 -23.88 7.62 -17.08
C GLY A 432 -23.50 8.62 -18.18
N VAL A 433 -23.44 8.19 -19.45
CA VAL A 433 -23.00 9.01 -20.59
C VAL A 433 -24.16 9.78 -21.22
N THR A 434 -25.18 9.08 -21.71
CA THR A 434 -26.36 9.71 -22.32
C THR A 434 -27.52 9.81 -21.34
N THR A 435 -27.54 8.93 -20.34
CA THR A 435 -28.57 8.88 -19.31
C THR A 435 -27.89 8.71 -17.96
N PRO A 436 -27.82 9.77 -17.14
CA PRO A 436 -27.23 9.71 -15.81
C PRO A 436 -27.93 8.65 -14.96
N CYS A 437 -27.13 7.94 -14.17
CA CYS A 437 -27.64 7.02 -13.15
C CYS A 437 -27.92 7.76 -11.85
N THR A 438 -28.90 7.27 -11.10
CA THR A 438 -29.23 7.68 -9.74
C THR A 438 -29.50 6.46 -8.89
N TYR A 439 -29.29 6.58 -7.58
CA TYR A 439 -29.36 5.45 -6.65
C TYR A 439 -30.24 5.86 -5.46
N ALA A 440 -31.27 5.07 -5.17
CA ALA A 440 -32.15 5.32 -4.02
C ALA A 440 -31.51 4.90 -2.69
N LYS A 441 -30.58 3.93 -2.77
CA LYS A 441 -29.77 3.38 -1.69
C LYS A 441 -28.32 3.38 -2.15
N ILE A 442 -27.46 3.97 -1.34
CA ILE A 442 -26.03 4.15 -1.63
C ILE A 442 -25.36 4.28 -0.26
N GLY A 443 -24.43 3.38 0.03
CA GLY A 443 -23.71 3.40 1.29
C GLY A 443 -23.21 2.03 1.72
N GLU A 444 -21.98 1.98 2.22
CA GLU A 444 -21.43 0.86 2.97
C GLU A 444 -22.39 0.46 4.10
N ILE A 445 -22.43 -0.83 4.41
CA ILE A 445 -23.23 -1.36 5.51
C ILE A 445 -22.38 -1.37 6.78
N ASN A 446 -22.40 -0.24 7.47
CA ASN A 446 -21.70 -0.03 8.72
C ASN A 446 -22.22 -0.97 9.81
N THR A 447 -21.34 -1.81 10.34
CA THR A 447 -21.72 -2.96 11.16
C THR A 447 -20.91 -3.07 12.45
N ASN A 448 -21.60 -2.93 13.58
CA ASN A 448 -21.06 -3.10 14.92
C ASN A 448 -20.84 -4.60 15.22
N TYR A 449 -19.70 -5.10 14.78
CA TYR A 449 -19.26 -6.49 14.92
C TYR A 449 -19.29 -6.98 16.38
N ALA A 450 -18.83 -6.16 17.33
CA ALA A 450 -18.90 -6.48 18.77
C ALA A 450 -20.34 -6.62 19.27
N GLY A 451 -21.26 -5.81 18.74
CA GLY A 451 -22.67 -5.87 19.09
C GLY A 451 -23.36 -7.12 18.55
N LEU A 452 -23.05 -7.53 17.32
CA LEU A 452 -23.57 -8.76 16.72
C LEU A 452 -23.04 -10.01 17.44
N LEU A 453 -21.73 -10.09 17.70
CA LEU A 453 -21.14 -11.18 18.50
C LEU A 453 -21.83 -11.36 19.85
N ALA A 454 -22.06 -10.26 20.57
CA ALA A 454 -22.69 -10.31 21.88
C ALA A 454 -24.18 -10.68 21.81
N THR A 455 -24.90 -10.21 20.79
CA THR A 455 -26.36 -10.36 20.69
C THR A 455 -26.77 -11.70 20.05
N GLU A 456 -26.05 -12.15 19.03
CA GLU A 456 -26.37 -13.38 18.28
C GLU A 456 -25.67 -14.61 18.87
N GLN A 457 -24.41 -14.45 19.30
CA GLN A 457 -23.56 -15.56 19.72
C GLN A 457 -23.25 -15.56 21.23
N GLY A 458 -23.67 -14.52 21.96
CA GLY A 458 -23.39 -14.38 23.39
C GLY A 458 -21.91 -14.14 23.73
N VAL A 459 -21.09 -13.77 22.74
CA VAL A 459 -19.65 -13.55 22.92
C VAL A 459 -19.41 -12.13 23.41
N THR A 460 -18.95 -11.99 24.66
CA THR A 460 -18.61 -10.71 25.29
C THR A 460 -17.11 -10.58 25.61
N THR A 461 -16.28 -11.46 25.06
CA THR A 461 -14.82 -11.41 25.20
C THR A 461 -14.31 -10.04 24.77
N PRO A 462 -13.50 -9.32 25.57
CA PRO A 462 -12.97 -8.02 25.19
C PRO A 462 -11.98 -8.10 24.02
N PHE A 463 -12.18 -7.31 22.98
CA PHE A 463 -11.28 -7.23 21.82
C PHE A 463 -11.27 -5.81 21.23
N LYS A 464 -10.32 -5.59 20.32
CA LYS A 464 -10.29 -4.43 19.42
C LYS A 464 -10.12 -4.92 17.99
N VAL A 465 -10.44 -4.05 17.04
CA VAL A 465 -10.21 -4.30 15.62
C VAL A 465 -9.50 -3.11 15.00
N HIS A 466 -8.76 -3.35 13.93
CA HIS A 466 -8.72 -2.39 12.84
C HIS A 466 -10.09 -2.48 12.14
N SER A 467 -10.81 -1.35 12.03
CA SER A 467 -12.17 -1.35 11.46
C SER A 467 -12.06 -1.27 9.95
N ASP A 468 -12.69 -2.20 9.26
CA ASP A 468 -12.47 -2.46 7.83
C ASP A 468 -13.56 -3.38 7.27
N ASP A 469 -13.61 -3.60 5.95
CA ASP A 469 -14.35 -4.73 5.38
C ASP A 469 -13.64 -6.07 5.67
N ALA A 470 -12.31 -6.06 5.80
CA ALA A 470 -11.48 -7.17 6.22
C ALA A 470 -10.86 -6.94 7.61
N PRO A 471 -11.65 -6.83 8.70
CA PRO A 471 -11.14 -6.37 9.98
C PRO A 471 -10.13 -7.36 10.58
N THR A 472 -8.96 -6.84 10.96
CA THR A 472 -8.00 -7.58 11.79
C THR A 472 -8.42 -7.51 13.26
N VAL A 473 -8.55 -8.68 13.90
CA VAL A 473 -9.08 -8.84 15.26
C VAL A 473 -7.95 -9.03 16.26
N TYR A 474 -8.00 -8.29 17.38
CA TYR A 474 -7.05 -8.37 18.47
C TYR A 474 -7.77 -8.66 19.79
N ILE A 475 -7.79 -9.92 20.20
CA ILE A 475 -8.40 -10.34 21.47
C ILE A 475 -7.53 -9.87 22.64
N THR A 476 -8.14 -9.18 23.61
CA THR A 476 -7.43 -8.67 24.80
C THR A 476 -6.78 -9.83 25.54
N GLY A 477 -5.50 -9.69 25.87
CA GLY A 477 -4.68 -10.72 26.51
C GLY A 477 -3.75 -11.45 25.55
N ASN A 478 -3.87 -11.20 24.24
CA ASN A 478 -3.11 -11.88 23.17
C ASN A 478 -3.11 -13.42 23.32
N PRO A 479 -4.29 -14.06 23.41
CA PRO A 479 -4.36 -15.50 23.53
C PRO A 479 -3.81 -16.20 22.28
N THR A 480 -3.28 -17.41 22.45
CA THR A 480 -2.78 -18.19 21.31
C THR A 480 -3.93 -18.61 20.39
N ARG A 481 -3.61 -18.94 19.13
CA ARG A 481 -4.60 -19.45 18.15
C ARG A 481 -5.37 -20.69 18.65
N THR A 482 -4.74 -21.52 19.47
CA THR A 482 -5.33 -22.73 20.07
C THR A 482 -6.05 -22.49 21.42
N ASP A 483 -6.08 -21.25 21.93
CA ASP A 483 -6.77 -20.95 23.18
C ASP A 483 -8.29 -21.18 23.02
N PRO A 484 -8.97 -21.85 23.97
CA PRO A 484 -10.41 -22.10 23.86
C PRO A 484 -11.27 -20.85 23.64
N ASN A 485 -10.87 -19.69 24.16
CA ASN A 485 -11.58 -18.44 23.94
C ASN A 485 -11.39 -17.93 22.51
N THR A 486 -10.17 -18.00 21.97
CA THR A 486 -9.88 -17.68 20.56
C THR A 486 -10.73 -18.56 19.64
N ARG A 487 -10.67 -19.88 19.84
CA ARG A 487 -11.43 -20.86 19.05
C ARG A 487 -12.93 -20.65 19.13
N SER A 488 -13.45 -20.32 20.31
CA SER A 488 -14.87 -20.01 20.47
C SER A 488 -15.26 -18.69 19.79
N PHE A 489 -14.38 -17.69 19.79
CA PHE A 489 -14.61 -16.39 19.18
C PHE A 489 -14.63 -16.48 17.64
N GLU A 490 -13.68 -17.21 17.06
CA GLU A 490 -13.60 -17.40 15.62
C GLU A 490 -14.82 -18.16 15.07
N ARG A 491 -15.23 -19.27 15.71
CA ARG A 491 -16.46 -19.99 15.35
C ARG A 491 -17.74 -19.18 15.54
N ALA A 492 -17.75 -18.21 16.44
CA ALA A 492 -18.88 -17.31 16.61
C ALA A 492 -18.92 -16.28 15.46
N THR A 493 -17.75 -15.81 15.06
CA THR A 493 -17.57 -14.87 13.94
C THR A 493 -18.11 -15.45 12.64
N SER A 494 -17.81 -16.71 12.33
CA SER A 494 -18.30 -17.37 11.10
C SER A 494 -19.81 -17.53 11.03
N LYS A 495 -20.52 -17.40 12.15
CA LYS A 495 -21.98 -17.59 12.23
C LYS A 495 -22.78 -16.29 12.22
N LEU A 496 -22.09 -15.14 12.15
CA LEU A 496 -22.76 -13.85 12.18
C LEU A 496 -23.58 -13.63 10.92
N THR A 497 -24.79 -13.11 11.14
CA THR A 497 -25.68 -12.68 10.06
C THR A 497 -26.02 -11.21 10.22
N ALA A 498 -26.45 -10.57 9.13
CA ALA A 498 -26.97 -9.22 9.19
C ALA A 498 -28.14 -9.05 8.23
N LEU A 499 -29.14 -8.27 8.65
CA LEU A 499 -30.19 -7.80 7.76
C LEU A 499 -29.65 -6.63 6.94
N ASN A 500 -29.48 -6.86 5.65
CA ASN A 500 -28.98 -5.89 4.69
C ASN A 500 -29.99 -4.73 4.52
N PRO A 501 -29.64 -3.48 4.90
CA PRO A 501 -30.56 -2.35 4.82
C PRO A 501 -30.80 -1.85 3.38
N ILE A 502 -30.00 -2.29 2.40
CA ILE A 502 -30.12 -1.92 0.99
C ILE A 502 -31.18 -2.78 0.29
N ASN A 503 -31.13 -4.10 0.51
CA ASN A 503 -31.96 -5.07 -0.24
C ASN A 503 -32.97 -5.86 0.64
N GLY A 504 -32.88 -5.76 1.96
CA GLY A 504 -33.76 -6.42 2.93
C GLY A 504 -33.53 -7.92 3.13
N LYS A 505 -32.45 -8.50 2.60
CA LYS A 505 -32.08 -9.91 2.78
C LYS A 505 -31.21 -10.08 4.03
N SER A 506 -31.17 -11.31 4.54
CA SER A 506 -30.21 -11.69 5.57
C SER A 506 -28.97 -12.23 4.88
N ASP A 507 -27.83 -11.59 5.12
CA ASP A 507 -26.53 -12.01 4.59
C ASP A 507 -25.74 -12.73 5.70
N THR A 508 -24.85 -13.63 5.30
CA THR A 508 -23.76 -14.11 6.16
C THR A 508 -22.64 -13.08 6.06
N ILE A 509 -22.13 -12.61 7.20
CA ILE A 509 -21.09 -11.57 7.19
C ILE A 509 -19.72 -12.13 6.80
N THR A 510 -19.40 -13.35 7.24
CA THR A 510 -18.07 -13.93 7.07
C THR A 510 -17.96 -14.68 5.75
N THR A 511 -17.00 -14.28 4.90
CA THR A 511 -16.65 -14.99 3.67
C THR A 511 -15.43 -15.88 3.89
N PHE A 512 -14.35 -15.33 4.45
CA PHE A 512 -13.14 -16.09 4.81
C PHE A 512 -12.57 -15.68 6.17
N LEU A 513 -11.79 -16.58 6.76
CA LEU A 513 -11.05 -16.36 8.01
C LEU A 513 -9.60 -16.80 7.81
N ALA A 514 -8.68 -16.00 8.34
CA ALA A 514 -7.26 -16.29 8.36
C ALA A 514 -6.69 -16.10 9.77
N ASP A 515 -6.28 -17.18 10.43
CA ASP A 515 -5.56 -17.12 11.69
C ASP A 515 -4.04 -16.88 11.43
N PRO A 516 -3.16 -16.83 12.45
CA PRO A 516 -1.74 -16.56 12.24
C PRO A 516 -1.00 -17.60 11.38
N VAL A 517 -1.55 -18.78 11.15
CA VAL A 517 -0.99 -19.76 10.22
C VAL A 517 -1.27 -19.34 8.78
N GLU A 518 -2.51 -19.01 8.44
CA GLU A 518 -2.88 -18.55 7.10
C GLU A 518 -2.36 -17.15 6.80
N MET A 519 -2.42 -16.23 7.77
CA MET A 519 -1.82 -14.89 7.60
C MET A 519 -0.34 -14.97 7.26
N LYS A 520 0.39 -16.01 7.72
CA LYS A 520 1.77 -16.23 7.28
C LYS A 520 1.85 -16.65 5.80
N ALA A 521 0.96 -17.54 5.35
CA ALA A 521 0.90 -17.95 3.94
C ALA A 521 0.62 -16.75 3.01
N LEU A 522 -0.20 -15.80 3.48
CA LEU A 522 -0.62 -14.60 2.76
C LEU A 522 0.30 -13.38 2.97
N HIS A 523 1.50 -13.55 3.54
CA HIS A 523 2.46 -12.45 3.74
C HIS A 523 1.98 -11.31 4.67
N MET A 524 1.12 -11.62 5.64
CA MET A 524 0.49 -10.67 6.57
C MET A 524 1.12 -10.67 7.98
N ILE A 525 2.31 -11.25 8.15
CA ILE A 525 2.99 -11.32 9.46
C ILE A 525 4.40 -10.72 9.39
N THR A 526 4.56 -9.53 9.97
CA THR A 526 5.86 -8.85 10.05
C THR A 526 6.82 -9.51 11.04
N ALA A 527 8.08 -9.05 11.01
CA ALA A 527 9.10 -9.39 11.98
C ALA A 527 8.75 -9.05 13.45
N ASP A 528 7.85 -8.08 13.69
CA ASP A 528 7.39 -7.75 15.04
C ASP A 528 6.14 -8.56 15.40
N PRO A 529 6.24 -9.57 16.28
CA PRO A 529 5.11 -10.41 16.65
C PRO A 529 4.01 -9.65 17.40
N ARG A 530 4.27 -8.41 17.88
CA ARG A 530 3.24 -7.59 18.49
C ARG A 530 2.23 -7.07 17.47
N ARG A 531 2.62 -6.94 16.18
CA ARG A 531 1.74 -6.45 15.11
C ARG A 531 0.78 -7.52 14.59
N THR A 532 1.05 -8.79 14.87
CA THR A 532 0.26 -9.94 14.42
C THR A 532 -1.13 -9.92 15.05
N PRO A 533 -2.21 -9.84 14.25
CA PRO A 533 -3.58 -9.98 14.75
C PRO A 533 -3.81 -11.36 15.38
N THR A 534 -4.85 -11.48 16.20
CA THR A 534 -5.33 -12.80 16.64
C THR A 534 -5.85 -13.61 15.45
N PHE A 535 -6.61 -12.99 14.55
CA PHE A 535 -7.00 -13.49 13.24
C PHE A 535 -7.54 -12.33 12.39
N THR A 536 -7.73 -12.56 11.10
CA THR A 536 -8.35 -11.65 10.14
C THR A 536 -9.64 -12.27 9.61
N LEU A 537 -10.66 -11.44 9.50
CA LEU A 537 -11.92 -11.76 8.83
C LEU A 537 -11.94 -11.04 7.49
N PHE A 538 -12.34 -11.75 6.44
CA PHE A 538 -12.67 -11.23 5.11
C PHE A 538 -14.19 -11.33 4.96
N ALA A 539 -14.88 -10.19 4.90
CA ALA A 539 -16.33 -10.14 5.04
C ALA A 539 -17.06 -10.31 3.69
N ASP A 540 -18.38 -10.17 3.71
CA ASP A 540 -19.14 -9.79 2.52
C ASP A 540 -18.77 -8.33 2.20
N PRO A 541 -18.42 -8.01 0.94
CA PRO A 541 -17.80 -6.73 0.61
C PRO A 541 -18.78 -5.55 0.74
N ASN A 542 -20.07 -5.77 0.99
CA ASN A 542 -20.99 -4.67 1.32
C ASN A 542 -20.80 -4.13 2.75
N TYR A 543 -20.10 -4.84 3.62
CA TYR A 543 -20.05 -4.58 5.05
C TYR A 543 -18.73 -3.93 5.47
N PHE A 544 -18.82 -2.85 6.26
CA PHE A 544 -17.68 -2.28 6.96
C PHE A 544 -17.83 -2.57 8.45
N LEU A 545 -16.86 -3.25 9.05
CA LEU A 545 -16.95 -3.81 10.41
C LEU A 545 -16.14 -3.01 11.42
N PHE A 546 -16.81 -2.58 12.49
CA PHE A 546 -16.18 -1.87 13.62
C PHE A 546 -16.55 -2.49 14.98
N ALA A 547 -15.75 -2.21 16.01
CA ALA A 547 -16.01 -2.69 17.37
C ALA A 547 -16.58 -1.57 18.27
N GLY A 548 -17.91 -1.56 18.44
CA GLY A 548 -18.66 -0.63 19.28
C GLY A 548 -19.12 -1.21 20.62
N ALA A 549 -20.33 -0.84 21.05
CA ALA A 549 -20.93 -1.39 22.27
C ALA A 549 -21.31 -2.88 22.06
N PRO A 550 -21.10 -3.76 23.05
CA PRO A 550 -21.37 -5.20 22.92
C PRO A 550 -22.87 -5.51 23.11
N ASN A 551 -23.73 -4.86 22.31
CA ASN A 551 -25.16 -5.13 22.18
C ASN A 551 -25.72 -4.37 20.98
N CYS A 552 -26.89 -4.80 20.50
CA CYS A 552 -27.64 -4.12 19.43
C CYS A 552 -28.82 -3.28 19.95
N THR A 553 -28.68 -2.65 21.13
CA THR A 553 -29.71 -1.70 21.63
C THR A 553 -29.83 -0.47 20.72
N SER A 554 -28.70 -0.01 20.19
CA SER A 554 -28.67 0.78 18.95
C SER A 554 -28.51 -0.19 17.78
N PRO A 555 -29.09 0.09 16.60
CA PRO A 555 -28.95 -0.79 15.45
C PRO A 555 -27.49 -1.14 15.20
N CYS A 556 -27.17 -2.44 15.18
CA CYS A 556 -25.82 -2.89 14.88
C CYS A 556 -25.48 -2.77 13.40
N VAL A 557 -26.49 -2.67 12.53
CA VAL A 557 -26.33 -2.65 11.07
C VAL A 557 -27.04 -1.40 10.55
N THR A 558 -26.30 -0.54 9.86
CA THR A 558 -26.83 0.72 9.30
C THR A 558 -26.17 1.04 7.96
N GLU A 559 -26.95 1.49 6.99
CA GLU A 559 -26.43 2.10 5.76
C GLU A 559 -25.76 3.44 6.10
N ASN A 560 -24.53 3.65 5.61
CA ASN A 560 -23.82 4.91 5.72
C ASN A 560 -23.61 5.55 4.34
N PRO A 561 -24.46 6.50 3.91
CA PRO A 561 -24.37 7.08 2.58
C PRO A 561 -23.17 8.02 2.37
N GLY A 562 -22.34 8.23 3.39
CA GLY A 562 -21.10 9.01 3.26
C GLY A 562 -19.97 8.26 2.57
N PHE A 563 -20.06 6.93 2.47
CA PHE A 563 -19.06 6.03 1.90
C PHE A 563 -19.81 4.90 1.21
N ALA A 564 -19.52 4.58 -0.05
CA ALA A 564 -20.26 3.56 -0.79
C ALA A 564 -19.36 2.59 -1.55
N TRP A 565 -18.06 2.66 -1.28
CA TRP A 565 -17.02 1.90 -1.96
C TRP A 565 -16.16 1.29 -0.86
N ASN A 566 -16.20 -0.04 -0.78
CA ASN A 566 -15.48 -0.81 0.22
C ASN A 566 -14.32 -1.54 -0.45
N HIS A 567 -13.21 -1.65 0.26
CA HIS A 567 -11.99 -2.31 -0.18
C HIS A 567 -11.21 -2.79 1.04
N GLY A 568 -10.25 -3.69 0.82
CA GLY A 568 -9.63 -4.50 1.86
C GLY A 568 -9.70 -5.99 1.57
N ASP A 569 -10.78 -6.41 0.93
CA ASP A 569 -11.22 -7.78 0.94
C ASP A 569 -10.68 -8.63 -0.25
N VAL A 570 -11.02 -9.92 -0.34
CA VAL A 570 -10.42 -10.85 -1.34
C VAL A 570 -11.17 -10.96 -2.67
N GLN A 571 -12.26 -10.20 -2.84
CA GLN A 571 -13.16 -10.34 -3.97
C GLN A 571 -12.51 -9.78 -5.25
N PRO A 572 -12.74 -10.40 -6.42
CA PRO A 572 -12.05 -10.01 -7.65
C PRO A 572 -12.18 -8.54 -8.04
N GLU A 573 -13.31 -7.90 -7.76
CA GLU A 573 -13.54 -6.47 -7.99
C GLU A 573 -12.60 -5.55 -7.18
N ILE A 574 -12.16 -6.01 -6.01
CA ILE A 574 -11.21 -5.30 -5.14
C ILE A 574 -9.77 -5.65 -5.54
N VAL A 575 -9.46 -6.94 -5.65
CA VAL A 575 -8.07 -7.40 -5.81
C VAL A 575 -7.57 -7.48 -7.25
N THR A 576 -8.44 -7.31 -8.26
CA THR A 576 -8.05 -7.32 -9.68
C THR A 576 -8.03 -5.90 -10.24
N THR A 577 -6.83 -5.36 -10.37
CA THR A 577 -6.55 -4.03 -10.89
C THR A 577 -5.96 -4.11 -12.32
N TRP A 578 -5.19 -3.10 -12.72
CA TRP A 578 -4.60 -2.96 -14.04
C TRP A 578 -3.22 -2.28 -13.98
N LEU A 579 -2.32 -2.66 -14.87
CA LEU A 579 -0.99 -2.04 -15.01
C LEU A 579 -0.78 -1.53 -16.44
N GLY A 580 -0.65 -0.22 -16.58
CA GLY A 580 -0.27 0.46 -17.81
C GLY A 580 1.22 0.78 -17.86
N MET A 581 1.92 0.31 -18.89
CA MET A 581 3.33 0.64 -19.13
C MET A 581 3.51 1.21 -20.54
N VAL A 582 4.21 2.35 -20.65
CA VAL A 582 4.52 3.01 -21.93
C VAL A 582 5.94 3.53 -21.89
N GLY A 583 6.73 3.27 -22.92
CA GLY A 583 8.06 3.89 -23.04
C GLY A 583 9.07 3.02 -23.78
N PRO A 584 10.33 3.48 -23.88
CA PRO A 584 11.39 2.70 -24.48
C PRO A 584 11.54 1.34 -23.80
N GLY A 585 11.56 0.28 -24.60
CA GLY A 585 11.73 -1.09 -24.13
C GLY A 585 10.47 -1.87 -23.83
N ILE A 586 9.31 -1.21 -23.77
CA ILE A 586 7.99 -1.86 -23.66
C ILE A 586 7.47 -2.20 -25.06
N GLU A 587 6.87 -3.37 -25.23
CA GLU A 587 6.22 -3.79 -26.46
C GLU A 587 4.81 -3.18 -26.58
N HIS A 588 4.49 -2.66 -27.76
CA HIS A 588 3.16 -2.10 -28.02
C HIS A 588 2.17 -3.24 -28.30
N ARG A 589 1.43 -3.65 -27.25
CA ARG A 589 0.48 -4.77 -27.29
C ARG A 589 -0.98 -4.35 -27.10
N GLY A 590 -1.23 -3.09 -26.73
CA GLY A 590 -2.60 -2.63 -26.46
C GLY A 590 -3.08 -3.17 -25.11
N VAL A 591 -4.09 -4.04 -25.09
CA VAL A 591 -4.60 -4.65 -23.85
C VAL A 591 -4.17 -6.11 -23.80
N ASP A 592 -3.42 -6.48 -22.77
CA ASP A 592 -3.10 -7.87 -22.44
C ASP A 592 -4.03 -8.35 -21.32
N ARG A 593 -4.71 -9.47 -21.56
CA ARG A 593 -5.66 -10.10 -20.62
C ARG A 593 -5.17 -11.45 -20.09
N HIS A 594 -3.93 -11.82 -20.41
CA HIS A 594 -3.38 -13.16 -20.22
C HIS A 594 -2.23 -13.14 -19.22
N THR A 595 -1.33 -12.15 -19.28
CA THR A 595 -0.21 -12.04 -18.34
C THR A 595 -0.77 -11.81 -16.93
N TRP A 596 -0.64 -12.83 -16.07
CA TRP A 596 -0.94 -12.72 -14.64
C TRP A 596 0.23 -12.03 -13.95
N SER A 597 -0.06 -11.00 -13.17
CA SER A 597 0.92 -10.25 -12.39
C SER A 597 0.27 -9.68 -11.13
N ASP A 598 1.10 -9.22 -10.19
CA ASP A 598 0.65 -8.41 -9.06
C ASP A 598 1.62 -7.25 -8.79
N HIS A 599 1.29 -6.42 -7.81
CA HIS A 599 2.04 -5.20 -7.47
C HIS A 599 3.54 -5.42 -7.24
N THR A 600 3.92 -6.60 -6.71
CA THR A 600 5.34 -6.88 -6.46
C THR A 600 6.16 -6.96 -7.74
N ASP A 601 5.53 -7.25 -8.88
CA ASP A 601 6.20 -7.41 -10.19
C ASP A 601 6.59 -6.06 -10.81
N ILE A 602 6.00 -4.95 -10.34
CA ILE A 602 6.23 -3.63 -10.92
C ILE A 602 7.69 -3.22 -10.70
N ARG A 603 8.16 -3.19 -9.45
CA ARG A 603 9.52 -2.73 -9.11
C ARG A 603 10.64 -3.47 -9.87
N PRO A 604 10.75 -4.82 -9.86
CA PRO A 604 11.80 -5.52 -10.60
C PRO A 604 11.69 -5.29 -12.11
N THR A 605 10.48 -5.11 -12.65
CA THR A 605 10.28 -4.73 -14.06
C THR A 605 10.94 -3.38 -14.38
N LEU A 606 10.74 -2.37 -13.53
CA LEU A 606 11.39 -1.06 -13.69
C LEU A 606 12.91 -1.19 -13.57
N MET A 607 13.41 -1.92 -12.57
CA MET A 607 14.86 -2.08 -12.36
C MET A 607 15.55 -2.69 -13.59
N VAL A 608 14.97 -3.73 -14.19
CA VAL A 608 15.52 -4.33 -15.42
C VAL A 608 15.49 -3.35 -16.59
N LEU A 609 14.40 -2.61 -16.81
CA LEU A 609 14.29 -1.64 -17.91
C LEU A 609 15.29 -0.49 -17.79
N LEU A 610 15.56 -0.07 -16.56
CA LEU A 610 16.43 1.06 -16.24
C LEU A 610 17.90 0.67 -16.10
N GLY A 611 18.21 -0.64 -16.11
CA GLY A 611 19.55 -1.16 -15.85
C GLY A 611 20.02 -0.85 -14.43
N LEU A 612 19.09 -0.83 -13.48
CA LEU A 612 19.33 -0.60 -12.05
C LEU A 612 19.03 -1.88 -11.27
N LYS A 613 19.33 -1.86 -9.98
CA LYS A 613 19.06 -2.96 -9.06
C LYS A 613 18.87 -2.42 -7.65
N ASP A 614 17.91 -2.98 -6.92
CA ASP A 614 17.80 -2.82 -5.48
C ASP A 614 18.82 -3.71 -4.73
N ASP A 615 19.09 -3.37 -3.47
CA ASP A 615 20.03 -4.14 -2.62
C ASP A 615 19.35 -5.26 -1.83
N TYR A 616 18.08 -5.53 -2.12
CA TYR A 616 17.29 -6.59 -1.52
C TYR A 616 16.69 -7.47 -2.63
N VAL A 617 16.23 -8.64 -2.22
CA VAL A 617 15.52 -9.59 -3.10
C VAL A 617 14.04 -9.21 -3.10
N HIS A 618 13.44 -9.11 -4.28
CA HIS A 618 12.02 -8.79 -4.44
C HIS A 618 11.13 -10.02 -4.17
N ASP A 619 9.85 -9.80 -3.87
CA ASP A 619 8.81 -10.85 -3.84
C ASP A 619 8.09 -11.02 -5.19
N GLY A 620 8.39 -10.13 -6.13
CA GLY A 620 7.91 -10.16 -7.50
C GLY A 620 9.01 -10.49 -8.50
N ARG A 621 8.64 -10.54 -9.77
CA ARG A 621 9.53 -10.83 -10.89
C ARG A 621 9.36 -9.81 -12.02
N ALA A 622 10.36 -9.63 -12.86
CA ALA A 622 10.26 -8.75 -14.01
C ALA A 622 9.28 -9.32 -15.06
N LEU A 623 8.36 -8.47 -15.55
CA LEU A 623 7.36 -8.78 -16.58
C LEU A 623 7.99 -8.75 -17.98
N THR A 624 9.01 -9.57 -18.20
CA THR A 624 9.83 -9.55 -19.43
C THR A 624 9.09 -9.97 -20.70
N GLU A 625 7.92 -10.60 -20.57
CA GLU A 625 6.98 -10.87 -21.66
C GLU A 625 6.53 -9.59 -22.36
N GLU A 626 6.46 -8.49 -21.61
CA GLU A 626 6.06 -7.17 -22.09
C GLU A 626 7.22 -6.37 -22.68
N PHE A 627 8.44 -6.92 -22.66
CA PHE A 627 9.61 -6.25 -23.20
C PHE A 627 9.74 -6.49 -24.70
N SER A 628 10.15 -5.43 -25.40
CA SER A 628 10.64 -5.54 -26.76
C SER A 628 11.78 -6.56 -26.84
N SER A 629 11.89 -7.28 -27.96
CA SER A 629 12.94 -8.30 -28.15
C SER A 629 14.37 -7.79 -27.94
N ARG A 630 14.60 -6.48 -28.14
CA ARG A 630 15.91 -5.84 -28.02
C ARG A 630 16.26 -5.45 -26.57
N THR A 631 15.28 -5.30 -25.70
CA THR A 631 15.47 -4.90 -24.29
C THR A 631 15.50 -6.08 -23.33
N ARG A 632 15.04 -7.27 -23.76
CA ARG A 632 15.16 -8.49 -22.97
C ARG A 632 16.62 -8.87 -22.68
N PRO A 633 17.01 -9.05 -21.41
CA PRO A 633 18.31 -9.60 -21.03
C PRO A 633 18.58 -10.93 -21.72
N ALA A 634 19.83 -11.20 -22.09
CA ALA A 634 20.19 -12.43 -22.82
C ALA A 634 19.83 -13.71 -22.05
N ALA A 635 19.97 -13.68 -20.72
CA ALA A 635 19.69 -14.80 -19.82
C ALA A 635 18.22 -15.23 -19.77
N ILE A 636 17.29 -14.39 -20.26
CA ILE A 636 15.84 -14.61 -20.19
C ILE A 636 15.26 -15.08 -21.53
N ARG A 637 16.02 -14.99 -22.63
CA ARG A 637 15.52 -15.20 -24.00
C ARG A 637 15.18 -16.65 -24.35
N ASN A 638 15.63 -17.62 -23.55
CA ASN A 638 15.37 -19.05 -23.80
C ASN A 638 13.98 -19.51 -23.35
N GLY A 639 13.16 -18.62 -22.76
CA GLY A 639 11.80 -18.91 -22.30
C GLY A 639 11.70 -19.56 -20.92
N LYS A 640 12.78 -20.16 -20.41
CA LYS A 640 12.80 -20.87 -19.12
C LYS A 640 12.58 -19.95 -17.92
N PHE A 641 13.04 -18.70 -18.01
CA PHE A 641 12.69 -17.66 -17.05
C PHE A 641 11.16 -17.49 -16.95
N THR A 642 10.48 -17.32 -18.08
CA THR A 642 9.02 -17.08 -18.08
C THR A 642 8.23 -18.27 -17.54
N GLU A 643 8.68 -19.50 -17.79
CA GLU A 643 8.06 -20.71 -17.23
C GLU A 643 8.11 -20.69 -15.69
N VAL A 644 9.31 -20.49 -15.12
CA VAL A 644 9.50 -20.39 -13.66
C VAL A 644 8.78 -19.18 -13.07
N ALA A 645 8.86 -18.03 -13.74
CA ALA A 645 8.26 -16.78 -13.28
C ALA A 645 6.73 -16.88 -13.15
N ARG A 646 6.08 -17.60 -14.08
CA ARG A 646 4.63 -17.83 -14.03
C ARG A 646 4.24 -18.71 -12.86
N ILE A 647 4.89 -19.85 -12.67
CA ILE A 647 4.56 -20.76 -11.56
C ILE A 647 4.87 -20.12 -10.21
N TYR A 648 5.99 -19.38 -10.11
CA TYR A 648 6.37 -18.64 -8.92
C TYR A 648 5.24 -17.71 -8.44
N LYS A 649 4.65 -16.94 -9.37
CA LYS A 649 3.53 -16.05 -9.01
C LYS A 649 2.27 -16.80 -8.60
N GLN A 650 2.02 -18.00 -9.13
CA GLN A 650 0.86 -18.78 -8.70
C GLN A 650 1.02 -19.37 -7.28
N ILE A 651 2.25 -19.59 -6.82
CA ILE A 651 2.53 -20.14 -5.48
C ILE A 651 2.84 -19.05 -4.43
N ASN A 652 3.39 -17.90 -4.84
CA ASN A 652 3.86 -16.87 -3.92
C ASN A 652 2.83 -15.77 -3.67
N ALA A 653 2.05 -15.38 -4.68
CA ALA A 653 1.14 -14.26 -4.53
C ALA A 653 -0.04 -14.55 -3.59
N THR A 654 -0.45 -13.52 -2.84
CA THR A 654 -1.53 -13.57 -1.84
C THR A 654 -2.86 -14.03 -2.46
N VAL A 655 -3.16 -13.56 -3.67
CA VAL A 655 -4.35 -13.94 -4.45
C VAL A 655 -4.04 -14.89 -5.61
N GLY A 656 -2.85 -15.50 -5.59
CA GLY A 656 -2.52 -16.63 -6.47
C GLY A 656 -3.31 -17.89 -6.09
N PRO A 657 -3.35 -18.92 -6.96
CA PRO A 657 -4.03 -20.18 -6.67
C PRO A 657 -3.63 -20.84 -5.33
N PHE A 658 -2.37 -20.73 -4.90
CA PHE A 658 -1.96 -21.22 -3.59
C PHE A 658 -2.66 -20.48 -2.46
N GLY A 659 -2.54 -19.14 -2.41
CA GLY A 659 -3.14 -18.32 -1.34
C GLY A 659 -4.67 -18.44 -1.28
N LEU A 660 -5.35 -18.44 -2.42
CA LEU A 660 -6.82 -18.63 -2.44
C LEU A 660 -7.25 -20.04 -2.01
N ALA A 661 -6.44 -21.07 -2.25
CA ALA A 661 -6.72 -22.42 -1.81
C ALA A 661 -6.46 -22.58 -0.29
N THR A 662 -5.34 -22.05 0.21
CA THR A 662 -5.03 -22.10 1.64
C THR A 662 -6.01 -21.26 2.46
N LEU A 663 -6.46 -20.12 1.96
CA LEU A 663 -7.48 -19.30 2.64
C LEU A 663 -8.81 -20.04 2.80
N LYS A 664 -9.23 -20.80 1.78
CA LYS A 664 -10.39 -21.69 1.87
C LYS A 664 -10.19 -22.80 2.89
N ALA A 665 -9.00 -23.41 2.91
CA ALA A 665 -8.66 -24.46 3.87
C ALA A 665 -8.64 -23.94 5.32
N SER A 666 -8.03 -22.77 5.56
CA SER A 666 -7.98 -22.14 6.88
C SER A 666 -9.36 -21.70 7.33
N THR A 667 -10.18 -21.14 6.45
CA THR A 667 -11.59 -20.81 6.77
C THR A 667 -12.33 -22.04 7.29
N ARG A 668 -12.25 -23.18 6.58
CA ARG A 668 -12.84 -24.44 7.03
C ARG A 668 -12.25 -24.93 8.34
N ALA A 669 -10.93 -24.81 8.53
CA ALA A 669 -10.26 -25.20 9.77
C ALA A 669 -10.79 -24.37 10.94
N ILE A 670 -10.85 -23.06 10.78
CA ILE A 670 -11.26 -22.10 11.78
C ILE A 670 -12.73 -22.29 12.16
N GLU A 671 -13.61 -22.56 11.20
CA GLU A 671 -15.02 -22.86 11.43
C GLU A 671 -15.27 -24.19 12.14
N SER A 672 -14.33 -25.13 12.02
CA SER A 672 -14.48 -26.48 12.56
C SER A 672 -14.38 -26.56 14.09
N GLY A 673 -14.70 -27.75 14.60
CA GLY A 673 -14.54 -28.08 16.01
C GLY A 673 -15.74 -27.69 16.87
N SER A 674 -15.54 -27.76 18.17
CA SER A 674 -16.55 -27.55 19.20
C SER A 674 -15.90 -27.15 20.52
N ALA A 675 -16.69 -26.83 21.54
CA ALA A 675 -16.17 -26.57 22.88
C ALA A 675 -15.40 -27.75 23.50
N SER A 676 -15.57 -28.98 22.97
CA SER A 676 -14.94 -30.20 23.49
C SER A 676 -13.87 -30.81 22.58
N SER A 677 -13.72 -30.35 21.34
CA SER A 677 -12.74 -30.90 20.40
C SER A 677 -12.42 -29.93 19.26
N ASP A 678 -11.13 -29.63 19.09
CA ASP A 678 -10.55 -28.84 17.99
C ASP A 678 -9.58 -29.69 17.14
N SER A 679 -9.81 -31.01 17.06
CA SER A 679 -8.92 -31.92 16.32
C SER A 679 -8.86 -31.61 14.83
N THR A 680 -9.99 -31.28 14.20
CA THR A 680 -10.06 -30.91 12.77
C THR A 680 -9.30 -29.61 12.49
N TYR A 681 -9.50 -28.59 13.32
CA TYR A 681 -8.74 -27.34 13.24
C TYR A 681 -7.23 -27.61 13.36
N THR A 682 -6.84 -28.40 14.37
CA THR A 682 -5.42 -28.73 14.61
C THR A 682 -4.81 -29.47 13.43
N ASP A 683 -5.51 -30.45 12.85
CA ASP A 683 -5.03 -31.21 11.69
C ASP A 683 -4.84 -30.30 10.47
N LEU A 684 -5.88 -29.55 10.09
CA LEU A 684 -5.86 -28.71 8.90
C LEU A 684 -4.81 -27.60 9.01
N GLU A 685 -4.71 -26.91 10.15
CA GLU A 685 -3.69 -25.87 10.32
C GLU A 685 -2.26 -26.44 10.38
N ASN A 686 -2.06 -27.65 10.91
CA ASN A 686 -0.73 -28.27 10.86
C ASN A 686 -0.33 -28.65 9.42
N ARG A 687 -1.28 -29.13 8.61
CA ARG A 687 -1.07 -29.39 7.18
C ARG A 687 -0.78 -28.09 6.43
N LEU A 688 -1.50 -27.01 6.75
CA LEU A 688 -1.29 -25.68 6.18
C LEU A 688 0.10 -25.14 6.52
N MET A 689 0.51 -25.21 7.80
CA MET A 689 1.88 -24.85 8.22
C MET A 689 2.96 -25.58 7.41
N SER A 690 2.76 -26.88 7.15
CA SER A 690 3.70 -27.67 6.34
C SER A 690 3.71 -27.21 4.88
N LEU A 691 2.53 -26.95 4.29
CA LEU A 691 2.43 -26.44 2.91
C LEU A 691 3.09 -25.08 2.76
N THR A 692 2.88 -24.16 3.70
CA THR A 692 3.53 -22.84 3.69
C THR A 692 5.05 -22.98 3.80
N SER A 693 5.56 -23.90 4.63
CA SER A 693 7.00 -24.16 4.71
C SER A 693 7.58 -24.69 3.39
N ASP A 694 6.86 -25.58 2.70
CA ASP A 694 7.27 -26.11 1.40
C ASP A 694 7.23 -25.01 0.33
N ARG A 695 6.16 -24.17 0.35
CA ARG A 695 6.02 -22.99 -0.50
C ARG A 695 7.19 -22.04 -0.32
N ASP A 696 7.49 -21.62 0.91
CA ASP A 696 8.55 -20.66 1.21
C ASP A 696 9.92 -21.17 0.70
N ALA A 697 10.21 -22.46 0.89
CA ALA A 697 11.45 -23.08 0.42
C ALA A 697 11.54 -23.13 -1.12
N LEU A 698 10.44 -23.43 -1.81
CA LEU A 698 10.39 -23.47 -3.28
C LEU A 698 10.46 -22.05 -3.87
N ALA A 699 9.68 -21.12 -3.33
CA ALA A 699 9.66 -19.72 -3.70
C ALA A 699 11.06 -19.07 -3.58
N ALA A 700 11.77 -19.36 -2.48
CA ALA A 700 13.15 -18.88 -2.28
C ALA A 700 14.13 -19.39 -3.35
N GLN A 701 13.97 -20.64 -3.81
CA GLN A 701 14.78 -21.18 -4.91
C GLN A 701 14.46 -20.51 -6.25
N MET A 702 13.16 -20.37 -6.55
CA MET A 702 12.70 -19.74 -7.79
C MET A 702 13.16 -18.29 -7.89
N ILE A 703 12.92 -17.47 -6.86
CA ILE A 703 13.25 -16.04 -6.90
C ILE A 703 14.77 -15.80 -7.04
N SER A 704 15.59 -16.64 -6.39
CA SER A 704 17.06 -16.58 -6.53
C SER A 704 17.51 -16.80 -7.98
N LEU A 705 16.87 -17.71 -8.71
CA LEU A 705 17.16 -17.93 -10.13
C LEU A 705 16.59 -16.83 -11.03
N LEU A 706 15.39 -16.33 -10.72
CA LEU A 706 14.76 -15.24 -11.47
C LEU A 706 15.61 -13.97 -11.38
N GLU A 707 15.98 -13.51 -10.18
CA GLU A 707 16.86 -12.36 -10.02
C GLU A 707 18.28 -12.60 -10.57
N GLY A 708 18.75 -13.85 -10.51
CA GLY A 708 19.97 -14.29 -11.19
C GLY A 708 19.96 -14.01 -12.69
N ALA A 709 18.84 -14.29 -13.35
CA ALA A 709 18.65 -14.05 -14.78
C ALA A 709 18.41 -12.57 -15.10
N GLU A 710 17.64 -11.88 -14.27
CA GLU A 710 17.27 -10.46 -14.43
C GLU A 710 18.48 -9.54 -14.28
N PHE A 711 19.24 -9.70 -13.18
CA PHE A 711 20.23 -8.72 -12.75
C PHE A 711 21.68 -9.20 -12.89
N ASN A 712 21.91 -10.52 -12.92
CA ASN A 712 23.26 -11.09 -12.89
C ASN A 712 23.65 -11.85 -14.18
N GLY A 713 22.76 -11.91 -15.18
CA GLY A 713 23.03 -12.58 -16.46
C GLY A 713 23.14 -14.11 -16.36
N HIS A 714 22.65 -14.71 -15.28
CA HIS A 714 22.65 -16.15 -15.07
C HIS A 714 21.38 -16.78 -15.66
N ALA A 715 21.48 -17.41 -16.83
CA ALA A 715 20.34 -18.08 -17.46
C ALA A 715 19.88 -19.29 -16.64
N ILE A 716 18.56 -19.51 -16.59
CA ILE A 716 17.97 -20.71 -16.01
C ILE A 716 18.10 -21.86 -17.02
N SER A 717 18.65 -22.99 -16.58
CA SER A 717 18.74 -24.19 -17.42
C SER A 717 17.39 -24.88 -17.59
N GLU A 718 17.24 -25.64 -18.67
CA GLU A 718 16.00 -26.38 -18.96
C GLU A 718 15.61 -27.34 -17.83
N HIS A 719 16.56 -28.16 -17.36
CA HIS A 719 16.32 -29.09 -16.25
C HIS A 719 15.90 -28.38 -14.95
N GLN A 720 16.52 -27.25 -14.61
CA GLN A 720 16.13 -26.49 -13.41
C GLN A 720 14.71 -25.93 -13.54
N ALA A 721 14.36 -25.39 -14.71
CA ALA A 721 13.03 -24.85 -14.94
C ALA A 721 11.96 -25.94 -14.89
N GLU A 722 12.17 -27.07 -15.57
CA GLU A 722 11.24 -28.21 -15.55
C GLU A 722 11.01 -28.71 -14.13
N GLN A 723 12.09 -28.94 -13.37
CA GLN A 723 11.99 -29.41 -11.99
C GLN A 723 11.18 -28.45 -11.10
N LEU A 724 11.49 -27.15 -11.14
CA LEU A 724 10.80 -26.16 -10.30
C LEU A 724 9.34 -25.97 -10.71
N VAL A 725 9.03 -26.04 -12.00
CA VAL A 725 7.66 -25.95 -12.49
C VAL A 725 6.84 -27.17 -12.07
N ASP A 726 7.40 -28.38 -12.16
CA ASP A 726 6.75 -29.59 -11.70
C ASP A 726 6.51 -29.57 -10.18
N GLU A 727 7.52 -29.18 -9.38
CA GLU A 727 7.38 -29.01 -7.92
C GLU A 727 6.31 -27.94 -7.57
N GLY A 728 6.24 -26.86 -8.34
CA GLY A 728 5.22 -25.82 -8.18
C GLY A 728 3.81 -26.34 -8.48
N HIS A 729 3.64 -27.14 -9.52
CA HIS A 729 2.36 -27.77 -9.83
C HIS A 729 1.92 -28.77 -8.76
N GLU A 730 2.84 -29.59 -8.24
CA GLU A 730 2.55 -30.52 -7.13
C GLU A 730 2.12 -29.75 -5.87
N LEU A 731 2.80 -28.64 -5.54
CA LEU A 731 2.42 -27.80 -4.41
C LEU A 731 1.01 -27.22 -4.56
N LEU A 732 0.65 -26.75 -5.75
CA LEU A 732 -0.69 -26.24 -6.05
C LEU A 732 -1.77 -27.32 -5.93
N GLU A 733 -1.49 -28.54 -6.40
CA GLU A 733 -2.40 -29.68 -6.25
C GLU A 733 -2.64 -30.00 -4.77
N ARG A 734 -1.56 -30.08 -3.97
CA ARG A 734 -1.67 -30.32 -2.52
C ARG A 734 -2.45 -29.23 -1.77
N ALA A 735 -2.30 -27.96 -2.17
CA ALA A 735 -3.08 -26.86 -1.59
C ALA A 735 -4.57 -26.96 -1.97
N SER A 736 -4.86 -27.28 -3.24
CA SER A 736 -6.23 -27.52 -3.72
C SER A 736 -6.90 -28.71 -3.02
N ASP A 737 -6.17 -29.79 -2.78
CA ASP A 737 -6.64 -30.96 -2.04
C ASP A 737 -6.95 -30.61 -0.58
N LEU A 738 -6.11 -29.78 0.06
CA LEU A 738 -6.38 -29.30 1.41
C LEU A 738 -7.64 -28.42 1.45
N ALA A 739 -7.90 -27.61 0.41
CA ALA A 739 -9.10 -26.76 0.32
C ALA A 739 -10.39 -27.56 0.10
N SER A 740 -10.30 -28.73 -0.55
CA SER A 740 -11.45 -29.56 -0.91
C SER A 740 -12.05 -30.26 0.31
N PRO A 741 -13.38 -30.26 0.52
CA PRO A 741 -14.01 -31.02 1.61
C PRO A 741 -13.64 -32.50 1.49
N GLU A 742 -13.36 -33.17 2.62
CA GLU A 742 -13.27 -34.63 2.61
C GLU A 742 -14.69 -35.20 2.38
N ASP A 743 -14.83 -36.05 1.36
CA ASP A 743 -16.09 -36.75 0.99
C ASP A 743 -16.62 -37.68 2.09
#